data_AF-A0A8H6T4T6-F1
#
_entry.id   AF-A0A8H6T4T6-F1
#
_cell.length_a   1.000
_cell.length_b   1.000
_cell.length_c   1.000
_cell.angle_alpha   90.00
_cell.angle_beta   90.00
_cell.angle_gamma   90.00
#
_symmetry.space_group_name_H-M   'P 1'
#
loop_
_entity.id
_entity.type
_entity.pdbx_description
1 polymer ?
#
loop_
_entity_poly.entity_id
_entity_poly.type
_entity_poly.pdbx_seq_one_letter_code
_entity_poly.pdbx_strand_id
1 'polypeptide(L)'
;MHDSLRLSKMHRLPLRLKIAAEKALSRGPGMMAGLDVLAATDTKEHGALLLPVFYALLDTAILPELRATGFVEGNRDATQTYATCALRGIDGMQRVTHAITATALPAIWRRCWAWVDFLTEYTPVLSLPWSRTDTATRPGALPALWLRIFTHFLDHCVALKSAVFGETRGFRVMVGEAWAHFVHADPDNAAGLRNVAVTLTLIMNSPDADVVKDVAEGAGGKRALATLIVHDLYNEWPDAKPATSASFRRAASLFAFMRLALDHGLTAALQEEEIVAALTTACTSMSVATPGDGMRAELMYDALSLLVRVLDGPWPQVRAAEAIEEGLFAVLHTMTRWASPANTTLMLKLFRDTLPPLLPLRPVAAVLQEALLEVRDLDSAFCIRSPELFRAWERLSEQAVTRVVLFNAYKDRGSQTALVACSNLECCNIWERHAMKQCAGCRRRLYCSRLCQRQDWRYGKHRRYPIVRATDFKYPLVFITAAARDILAHHADREFAIAVLNHEYRVQRSSLATHILRWLLTNRNPNSELVVRWAYRYENFQANNDRFLVANTTVIALQMTPYAGFYGSPGSGTPMRRAFDAGRVMLHVLDLNIPTAAHDTRSYALLLHSATGTLFAGLRRLGADIMAAGGSAADVESYAPQIAALVEQDALVAHSAVWDLQPVSAAHTLMHTLGIII
;
A
#
# COMPACT_ATOMS: atom_id res chain seq x y z
N MET A 1 1.00 -42.41 -27.32
CA MET A 1 1.59 -42.61 -25.97
C MET A 1 3.11 -42.48 -26.11
N HIS A 2 3.77 -41.67 -25.27
CA HIS A 2 5.23 -41.46 -25.34
C HIS A 2 6.00 -42.76 -25.06
N ASP A 3 7.17 -42.94 -25.68
CA ASP A 3 7.92 -44.20 -25.61
C ASP A 3 8.44 -44.53 -24.20
N SER A 4 8.75 -43.52 -23.38
CA SER A 4 9.10 -43.72 -21.96
C SER A 4 7.94 -44.21 -21.09
N LEU A 5 6.70 -44.15 -21.59
CA LEU A 5 5.49 -44.52 -20.84
C LEU A 5 4.89 -45.86 -21.29
N ARG A 6 5.50 -46.55 -22.27
CA ARG A 6 5.00 -47.82 -22.77
C ARG A 6 5.28 -48.95 -21.77
N LEU A 7 4.24 -49.66 -21.35
CA LEU A 7 4.34 -50.84 -20.47
C LEU A 7 5.21 -51.95 -21.05
N SER A 8 5.46 -51.96 -22.37
CA SER A 8 6.39 -52.90 -23.00
C SER A 8 7.79 -52.83 -22.40
N LYS A 9 8.21 -51.77 -21.72
CA LYS A 9 9.52 -51.71 -21.03
C LYS A 9 9.60 -52.53 -19.75
N MET A 10 8.47 -52.95 -19.20
CA MET A 10 8.38 -53.69 -17.93
C MET A 10 9.09 -55.06 -17.97
N HIS A 11 9.25 -55.68 -19.15
CA HIS A 11 9.97 -56.97 -19.27
C HIS A 11 11.46 -56.87 -18.88
N ARG A 12 12.01 -55.65 -18.82
CA ARG A 12 13.40 -55.38 -18.43
C ARG A 12 13.59 -55.20 -16.93
N LEU A 13 12.50 -55.16 -16.15
CA LEU A 13 12.60 -55.09 -14.69
C LEU A 13 13.18 -56.40 -14.14
N PRO A 14 13.97 -56.33 -13.04
CA PRO A 14 14.31 -57.51 -12.26
C PRO A 14 13.06 -58.33 -11.92
N LEU A 15 13.16 -59.66 -11.92
CA LEU A 15 12.01 -60.57 -11.79
C LEU A 15 11.08 -60.20 -10.61
N ARG A 16 11.66 -59.87 -9.45
CA ARG A 16 10.90 -59.44 -8.27
C ARG A 16 10.07 -58.16 -8.52
N LEU A 17 10.65 -57.16 -9.16
CA LEU A 17 9.98 -55.90 -9.48
C LEU A 17 8.97 -56.05 -10.61
N LYS A 18 9.26 -56.92 -11.59
CA LYS A 18 8.31 -57.27 -12.65
C LYS A 18 7.06 -57.91 -12.06
N ILE A 19 7.21 -58.92 -11.19
CA ILE A 19 6.08 -59.57 -10.51
C ILE A 19 5.30 -58.56 -9.66
N ALA A 20 5.99 -57.66 -8.95
CA ALA A 20 5.34 -56.61 -8.16
C ALA A 20 4.56 -55.62 -9.04
N ALA A 21 5.12 -55.22 -10.19
CA ALA A 21 4.46 -54.36 -11.15
C ALA A 21 3.24 -55.03 -11.79
N GLU A 22 3.34 -56.30 -12.20
CA GLU A 22 2.22 -57.08 -12.72
C GLU A 22 1.11 -57.22 -11.68
N LYS A 23 1.45 -57.49 -10.42
CA LYS A 23 0.49 -57.51 -9.31
C LYS A 23 -0.16 -56.15 -9.10
N ALA A 24 0.62 -55.07 -9.07
CA ALA A 24 0.11 -53.70 -8.90
C ALA A 24 -0.83 -53.26 -10.04
N LEU A 25 -0.62 -53.78 -11.25
CA LEU A 25 -1.48 -53.51 -12.41
C LEU A 25 -2.67 -54.49 -12.51
N SER A 26 -2.61 -55.62 -11.82
CA SER A 26 -3.74 -56.54 -11.72
C SER A 26 -4.84 -55.91 -10.86
N ARG A 27 -6.07 -55.82 -11.38
CA ARG A 27 -7.26 -55.32 -10.64
C ARG A 27 -7.75 -56.30 -9.56
N GLY A 28 -6.87 -57.14 -9.02
CA GLY A 28 -7.21 -58.23 -8.10
C GLY A 28 -6.68 -58.03 -6.67
N PRO A 29 -6.89 -59.02 -5.78
CA PRO A 29 -6.51 -58.93 -4.36
C PRO A 29 -5.01 -58.67 -4.10
N GLY A 30 -4.15 -58.98 -5.08
CA GLY A 30 -2.70 -58.78 -5.00
C GLY A 30 -2.22 -57.36 -5.29
N MET A 31 -3.11 -56.44 -5.69
CA MET A 31 -2.77 -55.09 -6.13
C MET A 31 -1.97 -54.30 -5.08
N MET A 32 -2.49 -54.23 -3.86
CA MET A 32 -1.88 -53.49 -2.76
C MET A 32 -0.51 -54.07 -2.36
N ALA A 33 -0.39 -55.39 -2.31
CA ALA A 33 0.89 -56.04 -2.02
C ALA A 33 1.95 -55.75 -3.09
N GLY A 34 1.55 -55.65 -4.36
CA GLY A 34 2.43 -55.21 -5.45
C GLY A 34 2.89 -53.76 -5.24
N LEU A 35 1.97 -52.86 -4.91
CA LEU A 35 2.27 -51.45 -4.65
C LEU A 35 3.21 -51.25 -3.46
N ASP A 36 3.03 -52.00 -2.38
CA ASP A 36 3.91 -51.90 -1.21
C ASP A 36 5.34 -52.33 -1.53
N VAL A 37 5.53 -53.35 -2.38
CA VAL A 37 6.86 -53.75 -2.86
C VAL A 37 7.49 -52.66 -3.74
N LEU A 38 6.71 -52.06 -4.64
CA LEU A 38 7.19 -50.96 -5.48
C LEU A 38 7.55 -49.73 -4.64
N ALA A 39 6.74 -49.39 -3.63
CA ALA A 39 6.99 -48.28 -2.72
C ALA A 39 8.22 -48.49 -1.83
N ALA A 40 8.64 -49.73 -1.58
CA ALA A 40 9.85 -50.04 -0.82
C ALA A 40 11.13 -50.10 -1.69
N THR A 41 11.01 -50.01 -3.01
CA THR A 41 12.13 -50.18 -3.94
C THR A 41 12.93 -48.89 -4.11
N ASP A 42 14.27 -48.99 -4.19
CA ASP A 42 15.11 -47.86 -4.61
C ASP A 42 14.87 -47.54 -6.10
N THR A 43 14.34 -46.35 -6.34
CA THR A 43 13.94 -45.89 -7.66
C THR A 43 15.08 -45.33 -8.50
N LYS A 44 16.28 -45.12 -7.94
CA LYS A 44 17.40 -44.54 -8.70
C LYS A 44 17.90 -45.46 -9.84
N GLU A 45 17.95 -46.76 -9.58
CA GLU A 45 18.44 -47.73 -10.56
C GLU A 45 17.37 -48.10 -11.61
N HIS A 46 16.11 -48.15 -11.19
CA HIS A 46 15.01 -48.69 -11.99
C HIS A 46 13.97 -47.66 -12.43
N GLY A 47 14.19 -46.37 -12.16
CA GLY A 47 13.18 -45.32 -12.33
C GLY A 47 12.58 -45.26 -13.74
N ALA A 48 13.43 -45.36 -14.77
CA ALA A 48 12.99 -45.36 -16.17
C ALA A 48 12.14 -46.58 -16.57
N LEU A 49 12.31 -47.72 -15.87
CA LEU A 49 11.55 -48.95 -16.11
C LEU A 49 10.26 -48.99 -15.29
N LEU A 50 10.25 -48.33 -14.12
CA LEU A 50 9.08 -48.21 -13.25
C LEU A 50 8.13 -47.08 -13.67
N LEU A 51 8.61 -46.07 -14.40
CA LEU A 51 7.81 -44.95 -14.88
C LEU A 51 6.51 -45.38 -15.64
N PRO A 52 6.55 -46.32 -16.60
CA PRO A 52 5.33 -46.84 -17.23
C PRO A 52 4.33 -47.47 -16.27
N VAL A 53 4.82 -48.11 -15.20
CA VAL A 53 3.97 -48.79 -14.20
C VAL A 53 3.20 -47.73 -13.41
N PHE A 54 3.90 -46.73 -12.87
CA PHE A 54 3.25 -45.62 -12.17
C PHE A 54 2.31 -44.83 -13.10
N TYR A 55 2.65 -44.69 -14.38
CA TYR A 55 1.79 -44.01 -15.36
C TYR A 55 0.48 -44.77 -15.61
N ALA A 56 0.56 -46.10 -15.65
CA ALA A 56 -0.59 -46.97 -15.84
C ALA A 56 -1.50 -47.03 -14.60
N LEU A 57 -0.94 -46.92 -13.39
CA LEU A 57 -1.71 -46.79 -12.15
C LEU A 57 -2.57 -45.51 -12.11
N LEU A 58 -2.18 -44.49 -12.87
CA LEU A 58 -2.91 -43.23 -13.01
C LEU A 58 -3.90 -43.23 -14.18
N ASP A 59 -4.33 -44.40 -14.66
CA ASP A 59 -5.33 -44.47 -15.73
C ASP A 59 -6.61 -43.72 -15.33
N THR A 60 -7.06 -42.84 -16.22
CA THR A 60 -8.18 -41.92 -15.98
C THR A 60 -9.49 -42.44 -16.53
N ALA A 61 -9.45 -43.53 -17.31
CA ALA A 61 -10.64 -44.15 -17.90
C ALA A 61 -11.66 -44.62 -16.86
N ILE A 62 -11.21 -44.89 -15.63
CA ILE A 62 -12.07 -45.33 -14.52
C ILE A 62 -12.82 -44.18 -13.83
N LEU A 63 -12.35 -42.93 -13.96
CA LEU A 63 -12.91 -41.79 -13.21
C LEU A 63 -14.38 -41.51 -13.53
N PRO A 64 -14.86 -41.56 -14.80
CA PRO A 64 -16.27 -41.36 -15.09
C PRO A 64 -17.18 -42.40 -14.41
N GLU A 65 -16.73 -43.65 -14.34
CA GLU A 65 -17.46 -44.74 -13.66
C GLU A 65 -17.50 -44.49 -12.14
N LEU A 66 -16.37 -44.14 -11.53
CA LEU A 66 -16.31 -43.82 -10.10
C LEU A 66 -17.24 -42.65 -9.75
N ARG A 67 -17.25 -41.59 -10.55
CA ARG A 67 -18.16 -40.44 -10.38
C ARG A 67 -19.63 -40.83 -10.55
N ALA A 68 -19.95 -41.64 -11.55
CA ALA A 68 -21.34 -42.04 -11.85
C ALA A 68 -21.96 -42.91 -10.74
N THR A 69 -21.16 -43.71 -10.04
CA THR A 69 -21.65 -44.62 -8.99
C THR A 69 -22.01 -43.92 -7.67
N GLY A 70 -21.75 -42.62 -7.54
CA GLY A 70 -22.31 -41.77 -6.48
C GLY A 70 -21.98 -42.16 -5.03
N PHE A 71 -20.91 -42.92 -4.78
CA PHE A 71 -20.52 -43.41 -3.44
C PHE A 71 -21.66 -44.10 -2.67
N VAL A 72 -22.51 -44.88 -3.37
CA VAL A 72 -23.42 -45.81 -2.69
C VAL A 72 -22.60 -46.79 -1.85
N GLU A 73 -23.02 -47.09 -0.62
CA GLU A 73 -22.24 -47.84 0.40
C GLU A 73 -21.55 -49.12 -0.12
N GLY A 74 -22.13 -49.80 -1.11
CA GLY A 74 -21.55 -51.01 -1.72
C GLY A 74 -20.34 -50.80 -2.64
N ASN A 75 -20.06 -49.58 -3.11
CA ASN A 75 -18.93 -49.28 -4.02
C ASN A 75 -17.80 -48.45 -3.35
N ARG A 76 -17.92 -48.23 -2.04
CA ARG A 76 -16.95 -47.43 -1.28
C ARG A 76 -15.56 -48.08 -1.27
N ASP A 77 -15.50 -49.40 -1.09
CA ASP A 77 -14.24 -50.15 -1.03
C ASP A 77 -13.47 -50.15 -2.35
N ALA A 78 -14.17 -50.29 -3.47
CA ALA A 78 -13.56 -50.22 -4.79
C ALA A 78 -13.01 -48.81 -5.05
N THR A 79 -13.81 -47.77 -4.78
CA THR A 79 -13.38 -46.38 -4.98
C THR A 79 -12.21 -46.02 -4.08
N GLN A 80 -12.23 -46.47 -2.82
CA GLN A 80 -11.13 -46.31 -1.87
C GLN A 80 -9.85 -47.03 -2.35
N THR A 81 -10.01 -48.22 -2.92
CA THR A 81 -8.89 -48.99 -3.51
C THR A 81 -8.29 -48.21 -4.68
N TYR A 82 -9.09 -47.77 -5.65
CA TYR A 82 -8.60 -46.99 -6.79
C TYR A 82 -7.96 -45.68 -6.39
N ALA A 83 -8.58 -44.95 -5.46
CA ALA A 83 -8.02 -43.72 -4.90
C ALA A 83 -6.64 -44.00 -4.27
N THR A 84 -6.55 -45.02 -3.41
CA THR A 84 -5.27 -45.41 -2.78
C THR A 84 -4.22 -45.80 -3.82
N CYS A 85 -4.61 -46.53 -4.87
CA CYS A 85 -3.72 -46.90 -5.95
C CYS A 85 -3.23 -45.71 -6.76
N ALA A 86 -4.10 -44.74 -7.04
CA ALA A 86 -3.70 -43.49 -7.66
C ALA A 86 -2.71 -42.73 -6.77
N LEU A 87 -2.95 -42.63 -5.46
CA LEU A 87 -2.01 -42.00 -4.53
C LEU A 87 -0.63 -42.66 -4.56
N ARG A 88 -0.57 -43.99 -4.56
CA ARG A 88 0.68 -44.75 -4.69
C ARG A 88 1.33 -44.54 -6.06
N GLY A 89 0.53 -44.41 -7.12
CA GLY A 89 0.99 -44.06 -8.45
C GLY A 89 1.66 -42.68 -8.48
N ILE A 90 1.06 -41.67 -7.85
CA ILE A 90 1.61 -40.31 -7.80
C ILE A 90 2.86 -40.25 -6.88
N ASP A 91 2.86 -40.89 -5.72
CA ASP A 91 4.06 -41.02 -4.86
C ASP A 91 5.20 -41.72 -5.61
N GLY A 92 4.88 -42.80 -6.34
CA GLY A 92 5.82 -43.49 -7.21
C GLY A 92 6.40 -42.57 -8.29
N MET A 93 5.55 -41.76 -8.94
CA MET A 93 5.98 -40.76 -9.92
C MET A 93 6.99 -39.78 -9.33
N GLN A 94 6.72 -39.26 -8.13
CA GLN A 94 7.62 -38.33 -7.45
C GLN A 94 9.02 -38.95 -7.27
N ARG A 95 9.10 -40.23 -6.91
CA ARG A 95 10.37 -40.93 -6.70
C ARG A 95 11.13 -41.25 -7.99
N VAL A 96 10.44 -41.30 -9.14
CA VAL A 96 11.04 -41.54 -10.46
C VAL A 96 11.13 -40.27 -11.31
N THR A 97 10.98 -39.08 -10.72
CA THR A 97 10.94 -37.81 -11.47
C THR A 97 12.17 -37.61 -12.37
N HIS A 98 13.35 -38.05 -11.92
CA HIS A 98 14.60 -38.01 -12.69
C HIS A 98 14.55 -38.79 -14.03
N ALA A 99 13.62 -39.74 -14.16
CA ALA A 99 13.43 -40.54 -15.37
C ALA A 99 12.36 -39.96 -16.32
N ILE A 100 11.68 -38.88 -15.92
CA ILE A 100 10.63 -38.24 -16.73
C ILE A 100 11.28 -37.34 -17.77
N THR A 101 11.09 -37.68 -19.05
CA THR A 101 11.51 -36.80 -20.15
C THR A 101 10.54 -35.62 -20.28
N ALA A 102 11.05 -34.46 -20.68
CA ALA A 102 10.23 -33.27 -20.93
C ALA A 102 9.01 -33.60 -21.82
N THR A 103 9.22 -34.28 -22.95
CA THR A 103 8.16 -34.70 -23.88
C THR A 103 7.09 -35.64 -23.30
N ALA A 104 7.39 -36.38 -22.22
CA ALA A 104 6.44 -37.26 -21.55
C ALA A 104 5.59 -36.52 -20.51
N LEU A 105 6.08 -35.41 -19.99
CA LEU A 105 5.49 -34.69 -18.86
C LEU A 105 4.02 -34.27 -19.11
N PRO A 106 3.62 -33.68 -20.26
CA PRO A 106 2.23 -33.28 -20.45
C PRO A 106 1.24 -34.44 -20.31
N ALA A 107 1.63 -35.64 -20.76
CA ALA A 107 0.80 -36.83 -20.66
C ALA A 107 0.70 -37.34 -19.22
N ILE A 108 1.81 -37.31 -18.47
CA ILE A 108 1.85 -37.66 -17.04
C ILE A 108 1.00 -36.66 -16.25
N TRP A 109 1.24 -35.37 -16.47
CA TRP A 109 0.54 -34.27 -15.80
C TRP A 109 -0.97 -34.38 -15.94
N ARG A 110 -1.47 -34.58 -17.17
CA ARG A 110 -2.91 -34.72 -17.42
C ARG A 110 -3.55 -35.84 -16.59
N ARG A 111 -2.83 -36.96 -16.40
CA ARG A 111 -3.32 -38.08 -15.58
C ARG A 111 -3.23 -37.78 -14.09
N CYS A 112 -2.10 -37.25 -13.62
CA CYS A 112 -1.95 -36.82 -12.23
C CYS A 112 -3.04 -35.82 -11.84
N TRP A 113 -3.25 -34.78 -12.67
CA TRP A 113 -4.22 -33.73 -12.40
C TRP A 113 -5.66 -34.25 -12.37
N ALA A 114 -6.05 -35.12 -13.30
CA ALA A 114 -7.39 -35.72 -13.29
C ALA A 114 -7.67 -36.51 -11.98
N TRP A 115 -6.65 -37.17 -11.44
CA TRP A 115 -6.75 -37.82 -10.12
C TRP A 115 -6.74 -36.82 -8.97
N VAL A 116 -5.93 -35.76 -9.02
CA VAL A 116 -5.96 -34.67 -8.02
C VAL A 116 -7.34 -34.04 -7.93
N ASP A 117 -7.92 -33.66 -9.07
CA ASP A 117 -9.26 -33.10 -9.19
C ASP A 117 -10.32 -34.02 -8.57
N PHE A 118 -10.31 -35.31 -8.96
CA PHE A 118 -11.19 -36.31 -8.37
C PHE A 118 -11.00 -36.45 -6.86
N LEU A 119 -9.76 -36.56 -6.39
CA LEU A 119 -9.49 -36.78 -4.97
C LEU A 119 -9.89 -35.58 -4.13
N THR A 120 -9.69 -34.36 -4.62
CA THR A 120 -10.16 -33.14 -3.95
C THR A 120 -11.69 -33.12 -3.86
N GLU A 121 -12.39 -33.44 -4.96
CA GLU A 121 -13.87 -33.54 -5.01
C GLU A 121 -14.42 -34.54 -3.98
N TYR A 122 -13.77 -35.68 -3.80
CA TYR A 122 -14.25 -36.77 -2.94
C TYR A 122 -13.54 -36.92 -1.59
N THR A 123 -12.65 -35.99 -1.23
CA THR A 123 -11.93 -36.00 0.06
C THR A 123 -12.86 -36.16 1.27
N PRO A 124 -14.03 -35.50 1.36
CA PRO A 124 -14.92 -35.64 2.53
C PRO A 124 -15.46 -37.05 2.76
N VAL A 125 -15.49 -37.90 1.72
CA VAL A 125 -16.13 -39.23 1.77
C VAL A 125 -15.08 -40.36 1.83
N LEU A 126 -13.89 -40.13 1.29
CA LEU A 126 -12.81 -41.10 1.24
C LEU A 126 -12.06 -41.19 2.59
N SER A 127 -11.87 -42.41 3.09
CA SER A 127 -11.05 -42.69 4.26
C SER A 127 -9.62 -43.01 3.82
N LEU A 128 -8.95 -42.01 3.26
CA LEU A 128 -7.62 -42.18 2.67
C LEU A 128 -6.56 -42.46 3.76
N PRO A 129 -5.74 -43.53 3.62
CA PRO A 129 -4.71 -43.92 4.57
C PRO A 129 -3.44 -43.06 4.40
N TRP A 130 -3.57 -41.77 4.65
CA TRP A 130 -2.46 -40.81 4.58
C TRP A 130 -1.54 -40.94 5.81
N SER A 131 -0.71 -41.98 5.86
CA SER A 131 0.30 -42.29 6.89
C SER A 131 -0.15 -42.31 8.37
N ARG A 132 0.41 -43.26 9.14
CA ARG A 132 0.21 -43.45 10.59
C ARG A 132 0.70 -42.29 11.49
N THR A 133 0.98 -41.12 10.94
CA THR A 133 1.39 -39.92 11.67
C THR A 133 0.18 -38.99 11.72
N ASP A 134 -0.34 -38.76 12.92
CA ASP A 134 -1.62 -38.13 13.32
C ASP A 134 -2.06 -36.81 12.64
N THR A 135 -1.33 -36.25 11.68
CA THR A 135 -1.60 -34.94 11.09
C THR A 135 -2.54 -34.95 9.88
N ALA A 136 -2.86 -36.11 9.32
CA ALA A 136 -3.48 -36.20 7.99
C ALA A 136 -5.03 -36.21 7.92
N THR A 137 -5.73 -36.07 9.05
CA THR A 137 -7.20 -35.94 9.08
C THR A 137 -7.69 -34.50 8.92
N ARG A 138 -6.78 -33.52 8.83
CA ARG A 138 -7.15 -32.10 8.72
C ARG A 138 -7.46 -31.71 7.26
N PRO A 139 -8.53 -30.92 7.02
CA PRO A 139 -8.76 -30.27 5.73
C PRO A 139 -7.49 -29.54 5.26
N GLY A 140 -7.08 -29.76 4.00
CA GLY A 140 -5.91 -29.12 3.38
C GLY A 140 -4.61 -29.95 3.31
N ALA A 141 -4.53 -31.10 4.01
CA ALA A 141 -3.36 -31.99 3.92
C ALA A 141 -3.12 -32.50 2.49
N LEU A 142 -4.21 -32.62 1.73
CA LEU A 142 -4.20 -33.08 0.35
C LEU A 142 -3.60 -32.05 -0.63
N PRO A 143 -4.09 -30.79 -0.70
CA PRO A 143 -3.40 -29.71 -1.42
C PRO A 143 -1.92 -29.57 -1.06
N ALA A 144 -1.56 -29.67 0.22
CA ALA A 144 -0.18 -29.61 0.67
C ALA A 144 0.70 -30.75 0.12
N LEU A 145 0.18 -31.97 0.10
CA LEU A 145 0.85 -33.10 -0.53
C LEU A 145 0.98 -32.90 -2.03
N TRP A 146 -0.07 -32.46 -2.70
CA TRP A 146 -0.05 -32.17 -4.13
C TRP A 146 1.01 -31.15 -4.47
N LEU A 147 1.07 -30.05 -3.72
CA LEU A 147 2.07 -29.04 -3.92
C LEU A 147 3.50 -29.60 -3.78
N ARG A 148 3.76 -30.45 -2.78
CA ARG A 148 5.08 -31.11 -2.61
C ARG A 148 5.43 -32.00 -3.80
N ILE A 149 4.46 -32.76 -4.29
CA ILE A 149 4.63 -33.62 -5.44
C ILE A 149 4.94 -32.76 -6.67
N PHE A 150 4.17 -31.69 -6.87
CA PHE A 150 4.30 -30.79 -8.00
C PHE A 150 5.60 -30.00 -7.98
N THR A 151 6.07 -29.49 -6.84
CA THR A 151 7.38 -28.83 -6.81
C THR A 151 8.52 -29.77 -7.19
N HIS A 152 8.40 -31.06 -6.90
CA HIS A 152 9.38 -32.04 -7.37
C HIS A 152 9.35 -32.21 -8.90
N PHE A 153 8.16 -32.26 -9.50
CA PHE A 153 8.00 -32.21 -10.97
C PHE A 153 8.60 -30.93 -11.56
N LEU A 154 8.43 -29.80 -10.86
CA LEU A 154 8.93 -28.49 -11.29
C LEU A 154 10.45 -28.44 -11.32
N ASP A 155 11.14 -29.00 -10.34
CA ASP A 155 12.61 -28.99 -10.32
C ASP A 155 13.23 -29.67 -11.54
N HIS A 156 12.54 -30.65 -12.13
CA HIS A 156 13.09 -31.50 -13.19
C HIS A 156 12.67 -31.09 -14.62
N CYS A 157 11.74 -30.15 -14.79
CA CYS A 157 11.14 -29.87 -16.10
C CYS A 157 10.91 -28.38 -16.38
N VAL A 158 12.00 -27.59 -16.39
CA VAL A 158 11.99 -26.13 -16.63
C VAL A 158 11.28 -25.72 -17.93
N ALA A 159 11.47 -26.47 -19.02
CA ALA A 159 11.00 -26.08 -20.36
C ALA A 159 9.48 -26.16 -20.58
N LEU A 160 8.72 -26.82 -19.68
CA LEU A 160 7.27 -27.05 -19.85
C LEU A 160 6.40 -26.36 -18.80
N LYS A 161 7.02 -25.53 -17.95
CA LYS A 161 6.38 -24.94 -16.78
C LYS A 161 5.22 -24.01 -17.14
N SER A 162 5.42 -23.05 -18.04
CA SER A 162 4.37 -22.05 -18.31
C SER A 162 3.14 -22.67 -18.99
N ALA A 163 3.33 -23.50 -20.01
CA ALA A 163 2.23 -24.06 -20.81
C ALA A 163 1.37 -25.04 -20.00
N VAL A 164 1.99 -25.97 -19.28
CA VAL A 164 1.25 -27.04 -18.60
C VAL A 164 0.50 -26.51 -17.37
N PHE A 165 1.12 -25.69 -16.53
CA PHE A 165 0.48 -25.20 -15.31
C PHE A 165 -0.48 -24.04 -15.57
N GLY A 166 -0.18 -23.18 -16.56
CA GLY A 166 -1.04 -22.06 -16.93
C GLY A 166 -2.40 -22.49 -17.44
N GLU A 167 -2.47 -23.59 -18.20
CA GLU A 167 -3.71 -24.10 -18.80
C GLU A 167 -4.50 -25.05 -17.88
N THR A 168 -3.92 -25.46 -16.74
CA THR A 168 -4.55 -26.45 -15.87
C THR A 168 -5.60 -25.79 -14.96
N ARG A 169 -6.87 -25.93 -15.34
CA ARG A 169 -8.02 -25.44 -14.56
C ARG A 169 -7.96 -25.96 -13.11
N GLY A 170 -8.10 -25.04 -12.15
CA GLY A 170 -8.12 -25.35 -10.71
C GLY A 170 -6.74 -25.48 -10.07
N PHE A 171 -5.64 -25.49 -10.84
CA PHE A 171 -4.29 -25.56 -10.27
C PHE A 171 -3.98 -24.38 -9.35
N ARG A 172 -4.32 -23.17 -9.80
CA ARG A 172 -4.11 -21.92 -9.04
C ARG A 172 -4.96 -21.87 -7.76
N VAL A 173 -6.19 -22.38 -7.81
CA VAL A 173 -7.07 -22.56 -6.63
C VAL A 173 -6.40 -23.50 -5.64
N MET A 174 -5.93 -24.67 -6.08
CA MET A 174 -5.23 -25.63 -5.22
C MET A 174 -3.97 -25.02 -4.57
N VAL A 175 -3.23 -24.14 -5.26
CA VAL A 175 -2.09 -23.42 -4.66
C VAL A 175 -2.54 -22.54 -3.49
N GLY A 176 -3.65 -21.82 -3.63
CA GLY A 176 -4.24 -21.02 -2.55
C GLY A 176 -4.66 -21.88 -1.34
N GLU A 177 -5.31 -23.02 -1.60
CA GLU A 177 -5.72 -23.98 -0.54
C GLU A 177 -4.51 -24.57 0.20
N ALA A 178 -3.47 -24.94 -0.55
CA ALA A 178 -2.23 -25.47 0.02
C ALA A 178 -1.52 -24.41 0.87
N TRP A 179 -1.49 -23.15 0.42
CA TRP A 179 -0.93 -22.05 1.19
C TRP A 179 -1.70 -21.84 2.50
N ALA A 180 -3.03 -21.79 2.45
CA ALA A 180 -3.89 -21.69 3.63
C ALA A 180 -3.62 -22.83 4.62
N HIS A 181 -3.48 -24.05 4.12
CA HIS A 181 -3.15 -25.20 4.97
C HIS A 181 -1.79 -25.05 5.65
N PHE A 182 -0.73 -24.73 4.92
CA PHE A 182 0.61 -24.59 5.52
C PHE A 182 0.68 -23.46 6.53
N VAL A 183 -0.01 -22.34 6.30
CA VAL A 183 -0.04 -21.24 7.27
C VAL A 183 -0.82 -21.60 8.54
N HIS A 184 -2.00 -22.21 8.41
CA HIS A 184 -2.88 -22.43 9.57
C HIS A 184 -2.65 -23.75 10.31
N ALA A 185 -2.29 -24.83 9.60
CA ALA A 185 -2.21 -26.16 10.18
C ALA A 185 -0.79 -26.53 10.64
N ASP A 186 0.23 -25.97 9.99
CA ASP A 186 1.65 -26.31 10.20
C ASP A 186 2.56 -25.11 9.87
N PRO A 187 2.46 -23.98 10.62
CA PRO A 187 3.16 -22.73 10.31
C PRO A 187 4.69 -22.87 10.27
N ASP A 188 5.23 -23.88 10.96
CA ASP A 188 6.66 -24.21 11.00
C ASP A 188 7.14 -24.99 9.76
N ASN A 189 6.24 -25.33 8.83
CA ASN A 189 6.55 -26.04 7.60
C ASN A 189 7.21 -25.16 6.54
N ALA A 190 8.44 -24.70 6.84
CA ALA A 190 9.23 -23.88 5.93
C ALA A 190 9.43 -24.54 4.55
N ALA A 191 9.45 -25.87 4.48
CA ALA A 191 9.54 -26.59 3.22
C ALA A 191 8.26 -26.46 2.37
N GLY A 192 7.09 -26.57 2.98
CA GLY A 192 5.78 -26.39 2.34
C GLY A 192 5.58 -24.96 1.85
N LEU A 193 5.88 -23.96 2.68
CA LEU A 193 5.77 -22.56 2.29
C LEU A 193 6.79 -22.16 1.21
N ARG A 194 8.00 -22.71 1.25
CA ARG A 194 8.96 -22.59 0.13
C ARG A 194 8.39 -23.19 -1.16
N ASN A 195 7.67 -24.31 -1.08
CA ASN A 195 7.03 -24.91 -2.25
C ASN A 195 5.91 -24.01 -2.82
N VAL A 196 5.14 -23.34 -1.94
CA VAL A 196 4.16 -22.31 -2.35
C VAL A 196 4.88 -21.20 -3.10
N ALA A 197 5.91 -20.60 -2.51
CA ALA A 197 6.67 -19.52 -3.11
C ALA A 197 7.22 -19.88 -4.50
N VAL A 198 7.86 -21.05 -4.64
CA VAL A 198 8.36 -21.53 -5.94
C VAL A 198 7.21 -21.67 -6.94
N THR A 199 6.05 -22.19 -6.51
CA THR A 199 4.90 -22.38 -7.39
C THR A 199 4.26 -21.05 -7.80
N LEU A 200 4.18 -20.08 -6.89
CA LEU A 200 3.73 -18.71 -7.19
C LEU A 200 4.59 -18.08 -8.29
N THR A 201 5.92 -18.17 -8.18
CA THR A 201 6.84 -17.67 -9.23
C THR A 201 6.55 -18.26 -10.60
N LEU A 202 6.10 -19.51 -10.66
CA LEU A 202 5.84 -20.17 -11.93
C LEU A 202 4.52 -19.77 -12.55
N ILE A 203 3.45 -19.66 -11.76
CA ILE A 203 2.15 -19.22 -12.26
C ILE A 203 2.19 -17.74 -12.67
N MET A 204 3.09 -16.94 -12.08
CA MET A 204 3.30 -15.54 -12.46
C MET A 204 4.00 -15.34 -13.81
N ASN A 205 4.69 -16.35 -14.35
CA ASN A 205 5.31 -16.24 -15.69
C ASN A 205 4.27 -16.23 -16.83
N SER A 206 2.99 -16.47 -16.51
CA SER A 206 1.86 -16.29 -17.42
C SER A 206 0.81 -15.40 -16.74
N PRO A 207 1.11 -14.11 -16.51
CA PRO A 207 0.27 -13.24 -15.71
C PRO A 207 -0.98 -12.88 -16.52
N ASP A 208 -2.07 -13.59 -16.28
CA ASP A 208 -3.42 -13.12 -16.59
C ASP A 208 -4.08 -12.57 -15.31
N ALA A 209 -5.14 -11.78 -15.48
CA ALA A 209 -5.86 -11.18 -14.37
C ALA A 209 -6.54 -12.22 -13.45
N ASP A 210 -6.68 -13.46 -13.91
CA ASP A 210 -7.33 -14.53 -13.17
C ASP A 210 -6.37 -15.20 -12.18
N VAL A 211 -5.03 -15.07 -12.32
CA VAL A 211 -4.06 -15.67 -11.38
C VAL A 211 -4.37 -15.30 -9.92
N VAL A 212 -4.50 -14.01 -9.62
CA VAL A 212 -4.75 -13.52 -8.26
C VAL A 212 -6.15 -13.93 -7.80
N LYS A 213 -7.13 -13.94 -8.70
CA LYS A 213 -8.51 -14.32 -8.40
C LYS A 213 -8.61 -15.79 -8.02
N ASP A 214 -8.00 -16.68 -8.80
CA ASP A 214 -8.02 -18.13 -8.56
C ASP A 214 -7.28 -18.49 -7.28
N VAL A 215 -6.10 -17.90 -7.05
CA VAL A 215 -5.35 -18.10 -5.79
C VAL A 215 -6.16 -17.55 -4.60
N ALA A 216 -6.83 -16.41 -4.76
CA ALA A 216 -7.71 -15.88 -3.73
C ALA A 216 -8.91 -16.80 -3.47
N GLU A 217 -9.53 -17.39 -4.49
CA GLU A 217 -10.62 -18.36 -4.33
C GLU A 217 -10.18 -19.54 -3.47
N GLY A 218 -9.02 -20.14 -3.79
CA GLY A 218 -8.47 -21.26 -3.02
C GLY A 218 -8.07 -20.89 -1.60
N ALA A 219 -7.61 -19.66 -1.38
CA ALA A 219 -7.29 -19.17 -0.05
C ALA A 219 -8.55 -18.92 0.83
N GLY A 220 -9.76 -18.95 0.26
CA GLY A 220 -11.01 -18.60 0.97
C GLY A 220 -11.46 -17.15 0.78
N GLY A 221 -10.97 -16.48 -0.26
CA GLY A 221 -11.30 -15.11 -0.66
C GLY A 221 -10.13 -14.14 -0.58
N LYS A 222 -10.34 -12.92 -1.08
CA LYS A 222 -9.33 -11.84 -1.11
C LYS A 222 -8.74 -11.53 0.26
N ARG A 223 -9.57 -11.46 1.29
CA ARG A 223 -9.13 -11.15 2.65
C ARG A 223 -8.25 -12.27 3.22
N ALA A 224 -8.68 -13.51 3.08
CA ALA A 224 -7.89 -14.65 3.53
C ALA A 224 -6.53 -14.70 2.82
N LEU A 225 -6.48 -14.47 1.50
CA LEU A 225 -5.21 -14.36 0.77
C LEU A 225 -4.31 -13.24 1.31
N ALA A 226 -4.87 -12.08 1.64
CA ALA A 226 -4.12 -10.99 2.26
C ALA A 226 -3.53 -11.40 3.62
N THR A 227 -4.31 -12.07 4.47
CA THR A 227 -3.84 -12.64 5.75
C THR A 227 -2.70 -13.63 5.53
N LEU A 228 -2.79 -14.51 4.52
CA LEU A 228 -1.72 -15.46 4.20
C LEU A 228 -0.43 -14.75 3.78
N ILE A 229 -0.52 -13.74 2.93
CA ILE A 229 0.64 -12.93 2.49
C ILE A 229 1.32 -12.30 3.70
N VAL A 230 0.56 -11.63 4.56
CA VAL A 230 1.09 -10.91 5.73
C VAL A 230 1.72 -11.88 6.72
N HIS A 231 1.04 -12.99 7.00
CA HIS A 231 1.56 -14.04 7.87
C HIS A 231 2.85 -14.66 7.32
N ASP A 232 2.93 -14.86 6.00
CA ASP A 232 4.14 -15.37 5.33
C ASP A 232 5.32 -14.39 5.50
N LEU A 233 5.09 -13.08 5.36
CA LEU A 233 6.10 -12.05 5.65
C LEU A 233 6.58 -12.13 7.11
N TYR A 234 5.67 -12.15 8.10
CA TYR A 234 6.07 -12.22 9.50
C TYR A 234 6.81 -13.52 9.85
N ASN A 235 6.40 -14.65 9.26
CA ASN A 235 7.10 -15.91 9.45
C ASN A 235 8.51 -15.92 8.86
N GLU A 236 8.72 -15.25 7.73
CA GLU A 236 10.05 -15.14 7.13
C GLU A 236 10.96 -14.17 7.88
N TRP A 237 10.39 -13.16 8.52
CA TRP A 237 11.13 -12.11 9.22
C TRP A 237 10.58 -11.81 10.62
N PRO A 238 10.65 -12.79 11.55
CA PRO A 238 10.26 -12.55 12.93
C PRO A 238 11.30 -11.64 13.61
N ASP A 239 10.82 -10.61 14.31
CA ASP A 239 11.61 -9.74 15.19
C ASP A 239 12.81 -9.04 14.51
N ALA A 240 12.70 -8.64 13.25
CA ALA A 240 13.78 -7.96 12.53
C ALA A 240 15.11 -8.76 12.43
N LYS A 241 15.08 -10.09 12.58
CA LYS A 241 16.29 -10.94 12.56
C LYS A 241 16.96 -10.93 11.17
N PRO A 242 18.30 -11.04 11.08
CA PRO A 242 19.00 -11.09 9.80
C PRO A 242 18.48 -12.19 8.89
N ALA A 243 18.10 -11.83 7.67
CA ALA A 243 17.54 -12.77 6.70
C ALA A 243 18.55 -13.84 6.23
N THR A 244 18.08 -15.08 6.06
CA THR A 244 18.88 -16.18 5.51
C THR A 244 18.85 -16.22 3.98
N SER A 245 19.79 -16.91 3.34
CA SER A 245 19.77 -17.10 1.87
C SER A 245 18.53 -17.85 1.37
N ALA A 246 17.95 -18.73 2.19
CA ALA A 246 16.70 -19.40 1.89
C ALA A 246 15.51 -18.42 1.94
N SER A 247 15.48 -17.54 2.94
CA SER A 247 14.45 -16.50 3.09
C SER A 247 14.40 -15.57 1.89
N PHE A 248 15.56 -15.13 1.38
CA PHE A 248 15.61 -14.26 0.20
C PHE A 248 14.95 -14.86 -1.06
N ARG A 249 15.11 -16.17 -1.32
CA ARG A 249 14.45 -16.81 -2.49
C ARG A 249 12.94 -16.89 -2.33
N ARG A 250 12.45 -17.13 -1.12
CA ARG A 250 11.02 -17.13 -0.81
C ARG A 250 10.46 -15.71 -0.92
N ALA A 251 11.15 -14.74 -0.37
CA ALA A 251 10.86 -13.31 -0.47
C ALA A 251 10.65 -12.84 -1.91
N ALA A 252 11.58 -13.21 -2.81
CA ALA A 252 11.52 -12.85 -4.23
C ALA A 252 10.19 -13.23 -4.86
N SER A 253 9.76 -14.46 -4.60
CA SER A 253 8.53 -15.03 -5.14
C SER A 253 7.30 -14.34 -4.55
N LEU A 254 7.33 -14.08 -3.23
CA LEU A 254 6.24 -13.44 -2.52
C LEU A 254 6.07 -11.97 -2.97
N PHE A 255 7.15 -11.21 -3.09
CA PHE A 255 7.11 -9.82 -3.54
C PHE A 255 6.64 -9.69 -4.99
N ALA A 256 7.11 -10.57 -5.88
CA ALA A 256 6.61 -10.61 -7.25
C ALA A 256 5.08 -10.89 -7.27
N PHE A 257 4.60 -11.82 -6.42
CA PHE A 257 3.18 -12.12 -6.32
C PHE A 257 2.36 -10.97 -5.72
N MET A 258 2.89 -10.31 -4.69
CA MET A 258 2.28 -9.13 -4.10
C MET A 258 2.13 -7.99 -5.10
N ARG A 259 3.13 -7.77 -5.97
CA ARG A 259 3.05 -6.75 -7.03
C ARG A 259 1.84 -7.02 -7.93
N LEU A 260 1.73 -8.25 -8.42
CA LEU A 260 0.58 -8.71 -9.21
C LEU A 260 -0.73 -8.57 -8.43
N ALA A 261 -0.76 -8.95 -7.15
CA ALA A 261 -1.95 -8.84 -6.31
C ALA A 261 -2.43 -7.40 -6.09
N LEU A 262 -1.50 -6.44 -5.93
CA LEU A 262 -1.82 -5.02 -5.85
C LEU A 262 -2.38 -4.48 -7.18
N ASP A 263 -1.91 -4.98 -8.32
CA ASP A 263 -2.45 -4.65 -9.66
C ASP A 263 -3.87 -5.20 -9.88
N HIS A 264 -4.22 -6.32 -9.24
CA HIS A 264 -5.52 -6.99 -9.40
C HIS A 264 -6.50 -6.76 -8.24
N GLY A 265 -6.35 -5.63 -7.53
CA GLY A 265 -7.34 -5.16 -6.58
C GLY A 265 -7.36 -5.92 -5.25
N LEU A 266 -6.19 -6.38 -4.78
CA LEU A 266 -6.00 -6.87 -3.40
C LEU A 266 -5.58 -5.76 -2.43
N THR A 267 -5.31 -4.53 -2.90
CA THR A 267 -4.78 -3.42 -2.09
C THR A 267 -5.56 -3.16 -0.81
N ALA A 268 -6.90 -3.08 -0.88
CA ALA A 268 -7.71 -2.82 0.31
C ALA A 268 -7.62 -3.95 1.34
N ALA A 269 -7.66 -5.21 0.89
CA ALA A 269 -7.55 -6.37 1.76
C ALA A 269 -6.17 -6.47 2.42
N LEU A 270 -5.09 -6.23 1.67
CA LEU A 270 -3.72 -6.19 2.21
C LEU A 270 -3.57 -5.07 3.26
N GLN A 271 -4.12 -3.90 2.98
CA GLN A 271 -4.11 -2.78 3.94
C GLN A 271 -4.90 -3.10 5.22
N GLU A 272 -6.01 -3.82 5.13
CA GLU A 272 -6.78 -4.24 6.31
C GLU A 272 -6.03 -5.23 7.20
N GLU A 273 -5.12 -6.00 6.62
CA GLU A 273 -4.33 -7.03 7.30
C GLU A 273 -2.91 -6.53 7.65
N GLU A 274 -2.69 -5.24 7.88
CA GLU A 274 -1.41 -4.69 8.39
C GLU A 274 -0.18 -4.96 7.49
N ILE A 275 -0.38 -4.99 6.17
CA ILE A 275 0.72 -5.21 5.21
C ILE A 275 1.86 -4.20 5.32
N VAL A 276 1.57 -2.99 5.81
CA VAL A 276 2.58 -1.92 5.95
C VAL A 276 3.57 -2.26 7.04
N ALA A 277 3.08 -2.68 8.21
CA ALA A 277 3.93 -3.16 9.28
C ALA A 277 4.78 -4.34 8.80
N ALA A 278 4.17 -5.38 8.22
CA ALA A 278 4.88 -6.55 7.74
C ALA A 278 5.96 -6.24 6.68
N LEU A 279 5.66 -5.36 5.71
CA LEU A 279 6.65 -4.92 4.72
C LEU A 279 7.79 -4.10 5.34
N THR A 280 7.47 -3.22 6.30
CA THR A 280 8.49 -2.44 7.01
C THR A 280 9.41 -3.38 7.80
N THR A 281 8.85 -4.32 8.57
CA THR A 281 9.62 -5.34 9.30
C THR A 281 10.52 -6.17 8.37
N ALA A 282 10.00 -6.59 7.21
CA ALA A 282 10.78 -7.30 6.21
C ALA A 282 11.95 -6.44 5.68
N CYS A 283 11.70 -5.16 5.40
CA CYS A 283 12.75 -4.22 4.99
C CYS A 283 13.80 -4.02 6.09
N THR A 284 13.40 -3.87 7.35
CA THR A 284 14.33 -3.76 8.50
C THR A 284 15.21 -4.99 8.62
N SER A 285 14.62 -6.18 8.53
CA SER A 285 15.33 -7.45 8.61
C SER A 285 16.38 -7.61 7.50
N MET A 286 15.99 -7.21 6.28
CA MET A 286 16.90 -7.27 5.13
C MET A 286 17.98 -6.19 5.19
N SER A 287 17.71 -5.02 5.78
CA SER A 287 18.65 -3.90 5.76
C SER A 287 19.80 -4.07 6.75
N VAL A 288 19.57 -4.83 7.83
CA VAL A 288 20.58 -5.23 8.83
C VAL A 288 21.52 -6.31 8.31
N ALA A 289 21.12 -7.09 7.30
CA ALA A 289 21.99 -8.11 6.71
C ALA A 289 23.27 -7.50 6.11
N THR A 290 24.36 -8.27 6.03
CA THR A 290 25.61 -7.78 5.43
C THR A 290 25.47 -7.60 3.91
N PRO A 291 25.93 -6.47 3.34
CA PRO A 291 25.98 -6.26 1.89
C PRO A 291 27.02 -7.19 1.28
N GLY A 292 26.59 -8.31 0.70
CA GLY A 292 27.50 -9.28 0.08
C GLY A 292 26.97 -9.93 -1.18
N ASP A 293 25.73 -9.65 -1.59
CA ASP A 293 25.06 -10.38 -2.67
C ASP A 293 24.15 -9.44 -3.47
N GLY A 294 24.30 -9.39 -4.80
CA GLY A 294 23.54 -8.49 -5.68
C GLY A 294 22.02 -8.73 -5.62
N MET A 295 21.62 -10.00 -5.48
CA MET A 295 20.22 -10.43 -5.31
C MET A 295 19.53 -9.74 -4.12
N ARG A 296 20.27 -9.43 -3.05
CA ARG A 296 19.68 -8.78 -1.85
C ARG A 296 19.30 -7.32 -2.12
N ALA A 297 20.07 -6.61 -2.95
CA ALA A 297 19.78 -5.22 -3.29
C ALA A 297 18.51 -5.11 -4.16
N GLU A 298 18.29 -6.07 -5.06
CA GLU A 298 17.06 -6.16 -5.87
C GLU A 298 15.84 -6.49 -5.01
N LEU A 299 15.95 -7.45 -4.08
CA LEU A 299 14.85 -7.79 -3.19
C LEU A 299 14.49 -6.66 -2.24
N MET A 300 15.49 -5.94 -1.75
CA MET A 300 15.27 -4.74 -0.98
C MET A 300 14.54 -3.66 -1.81
N TYR A 301 14.94 -3.47 -3.06
CA TYR A 301 14.23 -2.57 -3.98
C TYR A 301 12.77 -2.98 -4.14
N ASP A 302 12.51 -4.27 -4.36
CA ASP A 302 11.17 -4.80 -4.56
C ASP A 302 10.28 -4.59 -3.32
N ALA A 303 10.79 -4.89 -2.12
CA ALA A 303 10.07 -4.68 -0.87
C ALA A 303 9.78 -3.20 -0.61
N LEU A 304 10.78 -2.31 -0.78
CA LEU A 304 10.59 -0.88 -0.61
C LEU A 304 9.62 -0.32 -1.66
N SER A 305 9.69 -0.82 -2.90
CA SER A 305 8.79 -0.41 -3.99
C SER A 305 7.34 -0.79 -3.68
N LEU A 306 7.11 -2.00 -3.13
CA LEU A 306 5.81 -2.43 -2.64
C LEU A 306 5.35 -1.55 -1.48
N LEU A 307 6.22 -1.23 -0.52
CA LEU A 307 5.89 -0.35 0.60
C LEU A 307 5.46 1.04 0.10
N VAL A 308 6.23 1.67 -0.79
CA VAL A 308 5.88 2.95 -1.43
C VAL A 308 4.52 2.87 -2.12
N ARG A 309 4.27 1.77 -2.86
CA ARG A 309 3.00 1.57 -3.54
C ARG A 309 1.81 1.44 -2.58
N VAL A 310 2.01 0.83 -1.41
CA VAL A 310 0.98 0.74 -0.37
C VAL A 310 0.78 2.11 0.31
N LEU A 311 1.86 2.87 0.52
CA LEU A 311 1.82 4.24 1.03
C LEU A 311 1.11 5.20 0.05
N ASP A 312 1.23 5.00 -1.26
CA ASP A 312 0.49 5.74 -2.29
C ASP A 312 -1.02 5.37 -2.35
N GLY A 313 -1.45 4.39 -1.54
CA GLY A 313 -2.83 3.92 -1.48
C GLY A 313 -3.79 4.79 -0.64
N PRO A 314 -5.01 4.30 -0.37
CA PRO A 314 -5.93 4.97 0.55
C PRO A 314 -5.34 5.14 1.95
N TRP A 315 -5.66 6.28 2.59
CA TRP A 315 -5.21 6.63 3.94
C TRP A 315 -3.68 6.70 4.14
N PRO A 316 -2.97 7.38 3.24
CA PRO A 316 -1.51 7.40 3.21
C PRO A 316 -0.89 7.90 4.52
N GLN A 317 -1.59 8.77 5.26
CA GLN A 317 -1.13 9.29 6.54
C GLN A 317 -1.16 8.25 7.67
N VAL A 318 -2.13 7.34 7.67
CA VAL A 318 -2.20 6.25 8.65
C VAL A 318 -1.12 5.23 8.33
N ARG A 319 -0.96 4.91 7.04
CA ARG A 319 0.06 3.97 6.56
C ARG A 319 1.48 4.50 6.74
N ALA A 320 1.72 5.78 6.51
CA ALA A 320 3.02 6.37 6.79
C ALA A 320 3.31 6.39 8.29
N ALA A 321 2.30 6.67 9.14
CA ALA A 321 2.47 6.57 10.58
C ALA A 321 2.83 5.14 11.01
N GLU A 322 2.07 4.13 10.56
CA GLU A 322 2.33 2.70 10.79
C GLU A 322 3.74 2.31 10.32
N ALA A 323 4.15 2.69 9.11
CA ALA A 323 5.50 2.41 8.62
C ALA A 323 6.59 3.08 9.48
N ILE A 324 6.36 4.32 9.93
CA ILE A 324 7.33 5.04 10.78
C ILE A 324 7.43 4.41 12.17
N GLU A 325 6.31 4.02 12.78
CA GLU A 325 6.27 3.26 14.05
C GLU A 325 7.04 1.94 13.94
N GLU A 326 6.97 1.29 12.79
CA GLU A 326 7.63 0.00 12.50
C GLU A 326 9.09 0.14 12.02
N GLY A 327 9.66 1.34 12.13
CA GLY A 327 11.09 1.58 11.89
C GLY A 327 11.45 1.99 10.46
N LEU A 328 10.53 2.55 9.67
CA LEU A 328 10.83 3.02 8.30
C LEU A 328 12.04 3.96 8.24
N PHE A 329 12.25 4.81 9.24
CA PHE A 329 13.42 5.72 9.25
C PHE A 329 14.73 4.94 9.45
N ALA A 330 14.74 3.93 10.31
CA ALA A 330 15.88 3.03 10.47
C ALA A 330 16.17 2.23 9.18
N VAL A 331 15.11 1.75 8.51
CA VAL A 331 15.20 1.13 7.17
C VAL A 331 15.87 2.06 6.19
N LEU A 332 15.36 3.28 6.02
CA LEU A 332 15.88 4.23 5.04
C LEU A 332 17.33 4.61 5.32
N HIS A 333 17.70 4.74 6.59
CA HIS A 333 19.07 5.01 7.01
C HIS A 333 20.03 3.84 6.73
N THR A 334 19.60 2.61 6.98
CA THR A 334 20.43 1.41 6.77
C THR A 334 20.49 0.99 5.30
N MET A 335 19.43 1.25 4.53
CA MET A 335 19.33 0.97 3.10
C MET A 335 20.34 1.74 2.25
N THR A 336 20.86 2.87 2.72
CA THR A 336 21.88 3.62 1.97
C THR A 336 23.20 2.85 1.81
N ARG A 337 23.44 1.82 2.63
CA ARG A 337 24.53 0.84 2.45
C ARG A 337 24.33 -0.04 1.22
N TRP A 338 23.08 -0.18 0.78
CA TRP A 338 22.62 -0.95 -0.37
C TRP A 338 22.34 -0.06 -1.57
N ALA A 339 23.00 1.10 -1.66
CA ALA A 339 22.78 2.09 -2.71
C ALA A 339 23.07 1.51 -4.10
N SER A 340 22.01 1.12 -4.80
CA SER A 340 21.96 0.99 -6.25
C SER A 340 21.34 2.27 -6.84
N PRO A 341 21.51 2.55 -8.15
CA PRO A 341 20.81 3.66 -8.79
C PRO A 341 19.29 3.59 -8.61
N ALA A 342 18.73 2.38 -8.67
CA ALA A 342 17.30 2.13 -8.48
C ALA A 342 16.85 2.42 -7.03
N ASN A 343 17.60 1.91 -6.03
CA ASN A 343 17.33 2.20 -4.61
C ASN A 343 17.48 3.70 -4.31
N THR A 344 18.50 4.34 -4.86
CA THR A 344 18.72 5.79 -4.70
C THR A 344 17.53 6.58 -5.26
N THR A 345 17.06 6.23 -6.46
CA THR A 345 15.89 6.88 -7.08
C THR A 345 14.63 6.70 -6.22
N LEU A 346 14.42 5.48 -5.70
CA LEU A 346 13.26 5.18 -4.86
C LEU A 346 13.30 5.90 -3.51
N MET A 347 14.46 5.91 -2.84
CA MET A 347 14.63 6.66 -1.59
C MET A 347 14.49 8.17 -1.81
N LEU A 348 15.00 8.71 -2.93
CA LEU A 348 14.76 10.09 -3.29
C LEU A 348 13.25 10.35 -3.48
N LYS A 349 12.51 9.50 -4.21
CA LYS A 349 11.04 9.62 -4.31
C LYS A 349 10.38 9.65 -2.92
N LEU A 350 10.82 8.81 -1.99
CA LEU A 350 10.28 8.80 -0.62
C LEU A 350 10.57 10.11 0.12
N PHE A 351 11.83 10.54 0.15
CA PHE A 351 12.28 11.74 0.86
C PHE A 351 11.76 13.03 0.25
N ARG A 352 11.49 13.03 -1.06
CA ARG A 352 11.13 14.21 -1.82
C ARG A 352 9.62 14.36 -2.01
N ASP A 353 8.96 13.26 -2.34
CA ASP A 353 7.61 13.33 -2.90
C ASP A 353 6.57 12.64 -2.02
N THR A 354 6.95 11.57 -1.32
CA THR A 354 6.00 10.72 -0.60
C THR A 354 5.81 11.15 0.85
N LEU A 355 6.90 11.27 1.62
CA LEU A 355 6.83 11.56 3.06
C LEU A 355 6.59 13.04 3.40
N PRO A 356 7.25 14.04 2.77
CA PRO A 356 7.09 15.44 3.15
C PRO A 356 5.64 15.95 3.19
N PRO A 357 4.75 15.62 2.22
CA PRO A 357 3.36 16.05 2.30
C PRO A 357 2.54 15.37 3.40
N LEU A 358 3.04 14.28 3.99
CA LEU A 358 2.39 13.55 5.09
C LEU A 358 2.82 14.06 6.46
N LEU A 359 3.99 14.69 6.59
CA LEU A 359 4.51 15.23 7.87
C LEU A 359 3.57 16.26 8.54
N PRO A 360 2.84 17.14 7.83
CA PRO A 360 1.86 18.05 8.43
C PRO A 360 0.61 17.37 9.00
N LEU A 361 0.49 16.05 8.86
CA LEU A 361 -0.67 15.29 9.29
C LEU A 361 -0.43 14.70 10.68
N ARG A 362 -1.47 14.77 11.51
CA ARG A 362 -1.38 14.42 12.93
C ARG A 362 -0.93 12.97 13.18
N PRO A 363 -1.45 11.94 12.48
CA PRO A 363 -1.01 10.55 12.73
C PRO A 363 0.50 10.39 12.54
N VAL A 364 1.04 10.97 11.48
CA VAL A 364 2.48 10.95 11.20
C VAL A 364 3.25 11.73 12.26
N ALA A 365 2.85 12.97 12.54
CA ALA A 365 3.56 13.80 13.52
C ALA A 365 3.58 13.20 14.95
N ALA A 366 2.58 12.40 15.30
CA ALA A 366 2.50 11.72 16.59
C ALA A 366 3.60 10.67 16.80
N VAL A 367 4.09 10.07 15.72
CA VAL A 367 5.03 8.93 15.76
C VAL A 367 6.47 9.36 15.43
N LEU A 368 6.64 10.54 14.83
CA LEU A 368 7.95 11.06 14.44
C LEU A 368 8.93 11.21 15.61
N GLN A 369 8.45 11.53 16.82
CA GLN A 369 9.35 11.78 17.94
C GLN A 369 10.16 10.54 18.31
N GLU A 370 9.50 9.39 18.44
CA GLU A 370 10.14 8.12 18.80
C GLU A 370 11.03 7.64 17.64
N ALA A 371 10.53 7.69 16.40
CA ALA A 371 11.30 7.29 15.23
C ALA A 371 12.56 8.15 15.01
N LEU A 372 12.52 9.46 15.29
CA LEU A 372 13.70 10.33 15.19
C LEU A 372 14.72 10.05 16.30
N LEU A 373 14.28 9.66 17.49
CA LEU A 373 15.19 9.25 18.57
C LEU A 373 15.91 7.94 18.24
N GLU A 374 15.22 7.00 17.59
CA GLU A 374 15.80 5.73 17.14
C GLU A 374 16.96 5.93 16.15
N VAL A 375 16.82 6.86 15.21
CA VAL A 375 17.85 7.14 14.19
C VAL A 375 18.88 8.19 14.61
N ARG A 376 18.70 8.87 15.75
CA ARG A 376 19.57 9.97 16.19
C ARG A 376 21.02 9.55 16.35
N ASP A 377 21.24 8.34 16.86
CA ASP A 377 22.58 7.83 17.16
C ASP A 377 23.23 7.15 15.95
N LEU A 378 22.54 7.12 14.79
CA LEU A 378 23.07 6.60 13.54
C LEU A 378 23.84 7.71 12.80
N ASP A 379 25.11 7.47 12.49
CA ASP A 379 25.92 8.40 11.71
C ASP A 379 25.44 8.46 10.25
N SER A 380 24.61 9.48 9.96
CA SER A 380 24.05 9.73 8.63
C SER A 380 25.12 10.08 7.59
N ALA A 381 26.20 10.77 7.98
CA ALA A 381 27.29 11.10 7.06
C ALA A 381 28.06 9.85 6.65
N PHE A 382 28.21 8.89 7.57
CA PHE A 382 28.85 7.60 7.27
C PHE A 382 27.97 6.68 6.42
N CYS A 383 26.65 6.67 6.66
CA CYS A 383 25.76 5.73 5.98
C CYS A 383 25.33 6.22 4.58
N ILE A 384 25.12 7.52 4.37
CA ILE A 384 24.55 8.03 3.12
C ILE A 384 25.66 8.54 2.19
N ARG A 385 26.20 7.64 1.36
CA ARG A 385 27.31 7.98 0.45
C ARG A 385 26.95 8.92 -0.70
N SER A 386 25.67 9.01 -1.06
CA SER A 386 25.20 9.92 -2.11
C SER A 386 24.97 11.32 -1.52
N PRO A 387 25.71 12.36 -1.95
CA PRO A 387 25.51 13.72 -1.45
C PRO A 387 24.11 14.27 -1.73
N GLU A 388 23.46 13.79 -2.80
CA GLU A 388 22.09 14.17 -3.11
C GLU A 388 21.10 13.53 -2.14
N LEU A 389 21.28 12.24 -1.84
CA LEU A 389 20.43 11.50 -0.91
C LEU A 389 20.59 12.03 0.51
N PHE A 390 21.82 12.35 0.92
CA PHE A 390 22.13 12.92 2.23
C PHE A 390 21.42 14.27 2.41
N ARG A 391 21.53 15.17 1.44
CA ARG A 391 20.80 16.46 1.45
C ARG A 391 19.28 16.29 1.46
N ALA A 392 18.75 15.25 0.80
CA ALA A 392 17.33 14.96 0.85
C ALA A 392 16.90 14.45 2.24
N TRP A 393 17.69 13.59 2.87
CA TRP A 393 17.48 13.09 4.23
C TRP A 393 17.57 14.19 5.29
N GLU A 394 18.60 15.05 5.25
CA GLU A 394 18.75 16.18 6.20
C GLU A 394 17.50 17.07 6.18
N ARG A 395 17.05 17.43 4.98
CA ARG A 395 15.83 18.25 4.81
C ARG A 395 14.58 17.56 5.37
N LEU A 396 14.41 16.26 5.11
CA LEU A 396 13.28 15.50 5.66
C LEU A 396 13.34 15.47 7.19
N SER A 397 14.53 15.21 7.76
CA SER A 397 14.78 15.16 9.20
C SER A 397 14.47 16.50 9.88
N GLU A 398 14.95 17.61 9.32
CA GLU A 398 14.67 18.96 9.82
C GLU A 398 13.16 19.27 9.81
N GLN A 399 12.47 18.90 8.73
CA GLN A 399 11.02 19.04 8.65
C GLN A 399 10.33 18.19 9.72
N ALA A 400 10.74 16.94 9.88
CA ALA A 400 10.19 16.02 10.87
C ALA A 400 10.37 16.55 12.30
N VAL A 401 11.57 17.01 12.68
CA VAL A 401 11.86 17.64 13.98
C VAL A 401 10.94 18.83 14.22
N THR A 402 10.77 19.69 13.21
CA THR A 402 9.86 20.84 13.32
C THR A 402 8.42 20.40 13.54
N ARG A 403 7.96 19.34 12.85
CA ARG A 403 6.60 18.80 13.06
C ARG A 403 6.43 18.21 14.46
N VAL A 404 7.44 17.57 15.02
CA VAL A 404 7.43 17.09 16.42
C VAL A 404 7.28 18.27 17.39
N VAL A 405 8.07 19.34 17.23
CA VAL A 405 7.97 20.54 18.09
C VAL A 405 6.57 21.16 18.00
N LEU A 406 6.02 21.28 16.79
CA LEU A 406 4.67 21.81 16.59
C LEU A 406 3.60 20.89 17.16
N PHE A 407 3.77 19.57 17.04
CA PHE A 407 2.85 18.58 17.58
C PHE A 407 2.82 18.61 19.11
N ASN A 408 3.99 18.69 19.75
CA ASN A 408 4.10 18.83 21.20
C ASN A 408 3.51 20.16 21.68
N ALA A 409 3.82 21.27 21.02
CA ALA A 409 3.20 22.56 21.34
C ALA A 409 1.67 22.55 21.15
N TYR A 410 1.18 21.83 20.15
CA TYR A 410 -0.26 21.61 19.93
C TYR A 410 -0.89 20.74 21.04
N LYS A 411 -0.19 19.71 21.52
CA LYS A 411 -0.62 18.81 22.60
C LYS A 411 -0.66 19.54 23.95
N ASP A 412 0.40 20.28 24.29
CA ASP A 412 0.61 20.90 25.60
C ASP A 412 -0.31 22.07 25.88
N ARG A 413 -0.64 22.87 24.86
CA ARG A 413 -1.49 24.06 25.05
C ARG A 413 -2.91 23.73 25.48
N GLY A 414 -3.30 22.46 25.39
CA GLY A 414 -4.69 22.05 25.30
C GLY A 414 -5.31 22.74 24.10
N SER A 415 -6.28 22.11 23.44
CA SER A 415 -6.95 22.79 22.33
C SER A 415 -7.76 24.03 22.77
N GLN A 416 -7.68 24.48 24.04
CA GLN A 416 -8.63 25.35 24.73
C GLN A 416 -8.32 26.86 24.63
N THR A 417 -7.07 27.25 24.36
CA THR A 417 -6.67 28.68 24.24
C THR A 417 -6.53 29.16 22.81
N ALA A 418 -6.76 28.30 21.82
CA ALA A 418 -6.80 28.72 20.43
C ALA A 418 -8.07 29.52 20.17
N LEU A 419 -7.92 30.77 19.74
CA LEU A 419 -8.97 31.52 19.09
C LEU A 419 -9.35 30.81 17.78
N VAL A 420 -10.64 30.53 17.57
CA VAL A 420 -11.19 29.82 16.40
C VAL A 420 -12.16 30.74 15.65
N ALA A 421 -12.24 30.61 14.33
CA ALA A 421 -13.23 31.33 13.52
C ALA A 421 -14.61 30.62 13.56
N CYS A 422 -15.69 31.39 13.47
CA CYS A 422 -17.02 30.81 13.36
C CYS A 422 -17.14 29.98 12.07
N SER A 423 -17.69 28.76 12.17
CA SER A 423 -17.94 27.90 11.01
C SER A 423 -19.07 28.39 10.11
N ASN A 424 -19.80 29.45 10.47
CA ASN A 424 -20.68 30.14 9.54
C ASN A 424 -19.84 31.14 8.75
N LEU A 425 -19.66 30.94 7.44
CA LEU A 425 -18.84 31.79 6.57
C LEU A 425 -19.29 33.24 6.53
N GLU A 426 -20.58 33.48 6.73
CA GLU A 426 -21.11 34.83 6.81
C GLU A 426 -20.75 35.53 8.13
N CYS A 427 -20.30 34.76 9.12
CA CYS A 427 -19.87 35.26 10.41
C CYS A 427 -18.34 35.33 10.48
N CYS A 428 -17.81 36.55 10.43
CA CYS A 428 -16.38 36.80 10.55
C CYS A 428 -15.89 36.83 12.01
N ASN A 429 -16.70 36.38 12.96
CA ASN A 429 -16.37 36.42 14.37
C ASN A 429 -15.35 35.34 14.72
N ILE A 430 -14.40 35.73 15.55
CA ILE A 430 -13.32 34.89 16.04
C ILE A 430 -13.32 34.98 17.56
N TRP A 431 -13.35 33.83 18.21
CA TRP A 431 -13.52 33.72 19.66
C TRP A 431 -12.64 32.63 20.21
N GLU A 432 -12.35 32.68 21.50
CA GLU A 432 -11.66 31.58 22.18
C GLU A 432 -12.48 30.31 22.01
N ARG A 433 -11.83 29.18 21.73
CA ARG A 433 -12.56 27.94 21.42
C ARG A 433 -13.58 27.58 22.49
N HIS A 434 -13.25 27.79 23.77
CA HIS A 434 -14.16 27.48 24.87
C HIS A 434 -15.39 28.40 24.91
N ALA A 435 -15.32 29.59 24.30
CA ALA A 435 -16.47 30.49 24.10
C ALA A 435 -17.32 30.12 22.87
N MET A 436 -16.81 29.26 21.98
CA MET A 436 -17.55 28.78 20.81
C MET A 436 -18.53 27.66 21.16
N LYS A 437 -19.68 27.65 20.46
CA LYS A 437 -20.70 26.61 20.55
C LYS A 437 -20.43 25.52 19.53
N GLN A 438 -20.18 24.30 19.99
CA GLN A 438 -20.00 23.13 19.13
C GLN A 438 -21.34 22.62 18.60
N CYS A 439 -21.37 22.19 17.33
CA CYS A 439 -22.55 21.56 16.76
C CYS A 439 -22.88 20.25 17.48
N ALA A 440 -24.05 20.14 18.12
CA ALA A 440 -24.47 18.93 18.82
C ALA A 440 -24.59 17.69 17.90
N GLY A 441 -24.88 17.90 16.60
CA GLY A 441 -25.00 16.83 15.62
C GLY A 441 -23.65 16.28 15.16
N CYS A 442 -22.86 17.09 14.45
CA CYS A 442 -21.59 16.61 13.89
C CYS A 442 -20.41 16.65 14.88
N ARG A 443 -20.50 17.46 15.94
CA ARG A 443 -19.40 17.75 16.89
C ARG A 443 -18.11 18.26 16.24
N ARG A 444 -18.16 18.75 14.99
CA ARG A 444 -16.99 19.24 14.25
C ARG A 444 -17.00 20.76 14.05
N ARG A 445 -18.17 21.33 13.72
CA ARG A 445 -18.30 22.77 13.48
C ARG A 445 -18.48 23.54 14.79
N LEU A 446 -17.79 24.68 14.90
CA LEU A 446 -17.80 25.60 16.04
C LEU A 446 -18.42 26.92 15.61
N TYR A 447 -19.37 27.44 16.39
CA TYR A 447 -20.10 28.66 16.06
C TYR A 447 -20.08 29.65 17.21
N CYS A 448 -19.94 30.94 16.93
CA CYS A 448 -20.03 31.96 17.96
C CYS A 448 -21.45 32.05 18.56
N SER A 449 -22.47 31.57 17.84
CA SER A 449 -23.87 31.63 18.26
C SER A 449 -24.71 30.51 17.67
N ARG A 450 -25.87 30.23 18.30
CA ARG A 450 -26.88 29.30 17.75
C ARG A 450 -27.49 29.81 16.44
N LEU A 451 -27.53 31.14 16.25
CA LEU A 451 -28.00 31.76 15.01
C LEU A 451 -27.08 31.36 13.85
N CYS A 452 -25.78 31.52 14.03
CA CYS A 452 -24.77 31.12 13.04
C CYS A 452 -24.83 29.62 12.72
N GLN A 453 -25.00 28.78 13.73
CA GLN A 453 -25.22 27.34 13.52
C GLN A 453 -26.46 27.06 12.65
N ARG A 454 -27.59 27.71 12.94
CA ARG A 454 -28.84 27.52 12.16
C ARG A 454 -28.70 28.01 10.72
N GLN A 455 -28.02 29.14 10.53
CA GLN A 455 -27.78 29.71 9.22
C GLN A 455 -26.90 28.80 8.37
N ASP A 456 -25.77 28.34 8.92
CA ASP A 456 -24.87 27.39 8.26
C ASP A 456 -25.55 26.03 8.01
N TRP A 457 -26.40 25.56 8.94
CA TRP A 457 -27.21 24.35 8.76
C TRP A 457 -28.16 24.44 7.56
N ARG A 458 -28.84 25.58 7.39
CA ARG A 458 -29.82 25.80 6.32
C ARG A 458 -29.16 26.10 4.98
N TYR A 459 -28.16 26.98 4.96
CA TYR A 459 -27.62 27.57 3.74
C TYR A 459 -26.18 27.15 3.44
N GLY A 460 -25.36 26.90 4.46
CA GLY A 460 -23.93 26.54 4.33
C GLY A 460 -23.65 25.07 3.99
N LYS A 461 -24.65 24.35 3.46
CA LYS A 461 -24.60 22.92 3.08
C LYS A 461 -24.22 21.97 4.23
N HIS A 462 -24.18 22.44 5.48
CA HIS A 462 -23.77 21.63 6.63
C HIS A 462 -24.68 20.37 6.81
N ARG A 463 -25.97 20.47 6.47
CA ARG A 463 -26.94 19.35 6.52
C ARG A 463 -26.60 18.16 5.61
N ARG A 464 -25.82 18.35 4.53
CA ARG A 464 -25.55 17.31 3.52
C ARG A 464 -24.48 16.29 3.93
N TYR A 465 -23.75 16.54 5.03
CA TYR A 465 -22.75 15.59 5.51
C TYR A 465 -23.39 14.65 6.55
N PRO A 466 -23.58 13.36 6.25
CA PRO A 466 -24.12 12.42 7.22
C PRO A 466 -23.24 12.39 8.48
N ILE A 467 -23.88 12.40 9.65
CA ILE A 467 -23.21 12.34 10.95
C ILE A 467 -22.66 10.92 11.12
N VAL A 468 -21.38 10.72 10.81
CA VAL A 468 -20.66 9.51 11.23
C VAL A 468 -20.26 9.73 12.69
N ARG A 469 -20.90 9.00 13.62
CA ARG A 469 -20.59 9.10 15.06
C ARG A 469 -19.20 8.54 15.32
N ALA A 470 -18.30 9.37 15.86
CA ALA A 470 -16.91 9.02 16.10
C ALA A 470 -16.70 8.04 17.28
N THR A 471 -17.73 7.70 18.06
CA THR A 471 -17.60 6.89 19.27
C THR A 471 -17.59 5.38 19.03
N ASP A 472 -17.92 4.92 17.82
CA ASP A 472 -17.91 3.48 17.48
C ASP A 472 -16.58 3.04 16.84
N PHE A 473 -15.57 3.91 16.85
CA PHE A 473 -14.30 3.73 16.17
C PHE A 473 -13.26 3.18 17.16
N LYS A 474 -13.39 1.90 17.57
CA LYS A 474 -12.25 1.19 18.14
C LYS A 474 -11.35 0.63 17.03
N TYR A 475 -11.92 0.23 15.88
CA TYR A 475 -11.24 -0.04 14.60
C TYR A 475 -12.26 0.05 13.43
N PRO A 476 -12.22 1.05 12.53
CA PRO A 476 -13.33 1.35 11.60
C PRO A 476 -12.98 1.14 10.12
N LEU A 477 -12.42 0.01 9.73
CA LEU A 477 -12.15 -0.25 8.31
C LEU A 477 -13.39 -0.68 7.51
N VAL A 478 -14.46 -1.13 8.18
CA VAL A 478 -15.51 -1.94 7.52
C VAL A 478 -16.69 -1.15 6.92
N PHE A 479 -16.86 0.14 7.20
CA PHE A 479 -17.96 0.94 6.59
C PHE A 479 -17.47 2.29 6.06
N ILE A 480 -16.82 2.26 4.91
CA ILE A 480 -16.19 3.41 4.26
C ILE A 480 -17.01 3.81 3.03
N THR A 481 -17.87 4.81 3.19
CA THR A 481 -18.43 5.56 2.05
C THR A 481 -17.34 6.40 1.37
N ALA A 482 -17.57 6.94 0.17
CA ALA A 482 -16.61 7.81 -0.53
C ALA A 482 -16.10 9.03 0.29
N ALA A 483 -16.81 9.42 1.35
CA ALA A 483 -16.39 10.44 2.30
C ALA A 483 -15.24 9.98 3.22
N ALA A 484 -15.11 8.68 3.47
CA ALA A 484 -14.01 8.06 4.20
C ALA A 484 -12.80 7.82 3.26
N ARG A 485 -12.48 8.79 2.40
CA ARG A 485 -11.18 8.89 1.72
C ARG A 485 -10.58 10.29 1.90
N ASP A 486 -11.21 11.13 2.71
CA ASP A 486 -10.66 12.44 3.09
C ASP A 486 -9.54 12.25 4.11
N ILE A 487 -8.32 12.60 3.71
CA ILE A 487 -7.10 12.53 4.54
C ILE A 487 -7.24 13.40 5.79
N LEU A 488 -8.03 14.47 5.69
CA LEU A 488 -8.36 15.34 6.81
C LEU A 488 -9.76 15.03 7.36
N ALA A 489 -10.33 13.83 7.16
CA ALA A 489 -11.68 13.51 7.65
C ALA A 489 -11.80 13.67 9.17
N HIS A 490 -10.70 13.38 9.89
CA HIS A 490 -10.64 13.48 11.34
C HIS A 490 -10.39 14.92 11.78
N HIS A 491 -11.19 15.40 12.74
CA HIS A 491 -11.14 16.78 13.19
C HIS A 491 -9.78 17.17 13.75
N ALA A 492 -9.14 16.26 14.49
CA ALA A 492 -7.85 16.56 15.09
C ALA A 492 -6.73 16.72 14.05
N ASP A 493 -6.85 16.08 12.89
CA ASP A 493 -5.88 16.18 11.80
C ASP A 493 -6.01 17.55 11.12
N ARG A 494 -7.25 18.03 10.93
CA ARG A 494 -7.54 19.39 10.46
C ARG A 494 -6.94 20.45 11.37
N GLU A 495 -7.14 20.31 12.68
CA GLU A 495 -6.64 21.28 13.66
C GLU A 495 -5.12 21.32 13.71
N PHE A 496 -4.48 20.16 13.62
CA PHE A 496 -3.04 20.10 13.56
C PHE A 496 -2.50 20.68 12.24
N ALA A 497 -3.10 20.34 11.09
CA ALA A 497 -2.72 20.93 9.80
C ALA A 497 -2.85 22.47 9.79
N ILE A 498 -3.91 22.98 10.43
CA ILE A 498 -4.07 24.42 10.70
C ILE A 498 -2.92 24.97 11.55
N ALA A 499 -2.58 24.29 12.65
CA ALA A 499 -1.51 24.73 13.54
C ALA A 499 -0.16 24.79 12.80
N VAL A 500 0.10 23.80 11.94
CA VAL A 500 1.26 23.79 11.04
C VAL A 500 1.24 24.99 10.12
N LEU A 501 0.14 25.24 9.40
CA LEU A 501 0.06 26.37 8.46
C LEU A 501 0.14 27.74 9.13
N ASN A 502 -0.41 27.87 10.33
CA ASN A 502 -0.28 29.09 11.12
C ASN A 502 1.18 29.35 11.49
N HIS A 503 1.92 28.30 11.83
CA HIS A 503 3.36 28.39 12.07
C HIS A 503 4.11 28.77 10.79
N GLU A 504 3.85 28.08 9.67
CA GLU A 504 4.46 28.36 8.38
C GLU A 504 4.22 29.82 7.96
N TYR A 505 2.97 30.27 7.97
CA TYR A 505 2.64 31.66 7.68
C TYR A 505 3.40 32.64 8.57
N ARG A 506 3.51 32.37 9.88
CA ARG A 506 4.28 33.22 10.78
C ARG A 506 5.76 33.30 10.39
N VAL A 507 6.34 32.18 9.95
CA VAL A 507 7.76 32.11 9.54
C VAL A 507 7.99 32.87 8.23
N GLN A 508 7.08 32.78 7.25
CA GLN A 508 7.31 33.45 5.95
C GLN A 508 6.56 34.75 5.72
N ARG A 509 5.74 35.22 6.65
CA ARG A 509 4.91 36.42 6.44
C ARG A 509 5.64 37.58 5.73
N SER A 510 6.91 37.83 6.04
CA SER A 510 7.74 38.83 5.35
C SER A 510 8.00 38.48 3.89
N SER A 511 8.46 37.24 3.61
CA SER A 511 8.68 36.78 2.24
C SER A 511 7.38 36.74 1.43
N LEU A 512 6.28 36.32 2.05
CA LEU A 512 4.96 36.32 1.42
C LEU A 512 4.50 37.73 1.09
N ALA A 513 4.63 38.66 2.03
CA ALA A 513 4.30 40.06 1.80
C ALA A 513 5.10 40.65 0.63
N THR A 514 6.40 40.35 0.54
CA THR A 514 7.24 40.70 -0.62
C THR A 514 6.73 40.09 -1.91
N HIS A 515 6.41 38.79 -1.94
CA HIS A 515 5.88 38.13 -3.14
C HIS A 515 4.51 38.68 -3.56
N ILE A 516 3.64 38.95 -2.61
CA ILE A 516 2.34 39.57 -2.83
C ILE A 516 2.51 40.95 -3.45
N LEU A 517 3.35 41.81 -2.88
CA LEU A 517 3.59 43.15 -3.43
C LEU A 517 4.18 43.08 -4.84
N ARG A 518 5.18 42.22 -5.05
CA ARG A 518 5.77 41.98 -6.37
C ARG A 518 4.71 41.57 -7.37
N TRP A 519 3.84 40.63 -7.00
CA TRP A 519 2.74 40.18 -7.85
C TRP A 519 1.78 41.32 -8.20
N LEU A 520 1.37 42.13 -7.21
CA LEU A 520 0.46 43.28 -7.42
C LEU A 520 1.05 44.30 -8.40
N LEU A 521 2.35 44.57 -8.30
CA LEU A 521 3.08 45.49 -9.18
C LEU A 521 3.25 44.93 -10.59
N THR A 522 3.61 43.66 -10.72
CA THR A 522 3.73 42.98 -12.03
C THR A 522 2.42 43.03 -12.81
N ASN A 523 1.29 42.80 -12.12
CA ASN A 523 -0.04 42.80 -12.75
C ASN A 523 -0.68 44.19 -12.82
N ARG A 524 0.02 45.24 -12.35
CA ARG A 524 -0.46 46.64 -12.28
C ARG A 524 -1.88 46.78 -11.72
N ASN A 525 -2.22 45.97 -10.72
CA ASN A 525 -3.54 45.99 -10.12
C ASN A 525 -3.45 45.78 -8.59
N PRO A 526 -3.42 46.87 -7.81
CA PRO A 526 -3.29 46.80 -6.35
C PRO A 526 -4.52 46.18 -5.68
N ASN A 527 -5.66 46.11 -6.39
CA ASN A 527 -6.91 45.55 -5.87
C ASN A 527 -7.10 44.08 -6.22
N SER A 528 -6.06 43.44 -6.78
CA SER A 528 -6.15 42.03 -7.14
C SER A 528 -6.43 41.15 -5.93
N GLU A 529 -7.21 40.12 -6.19
CA GLU A 529 -7.61 39.13 -5.21
C GLU A 529 -6.64 37.97 -5.30
N LEU A 530 -6.01 37.63 -4.19
CA LEU A 530 -4.90 36.68 -4.16
C LEU A 530 -5.24 35.48 -3.30
N VAL A 531 -4.66 34.35 -3.68
CA VAL A 531 -4.69 33.09 -2.95
C VAL A 531 -3.27 32.67 -2.67
N VAL A 532 -3.01 32.24 -1.44
CA VAL A 532 -1.72 31.68 -1.05
C VAL A 532 -1.82 30.17 -1.03
N ARG A 533 -1.21 29.51 -2.02
CA ARG A 533 -1.19 28.06 -2.12
C ARG A 533 0.07 27.51 -1.45
N TRP A 534 -0.11 26.60 -0.51
CA TRP A 534 0.91 25.87 0.26
C TRP A 534 1.04 24.47 -0.32
N ALA A 535 2.14 24.18 -1.00
CA ALA A 535 2.40 22.87 -1.58
C ALA A 535 3.60 22.22 -0.91
N TYR A 536 3.41 21.08 -0.26
CA TYR A 536 4.51 20.35 0.39
C TYR A 536 5.24 19.46 -0.63
N ARG A 537 5.93 20.06 -1.61
CA ARG A 537 6.67 19.35 -2.68
C ARG A 537 8.16 19.67 -2.65
N TYR A 538 9.03 18.66 -2.64
CA TYR A 538 10.47 18.84 -2.54
C TYR A 538 11.13 19.60 -3.70
N GLU A 539 10.71 19.39 -4.94
CA GLU A 539 11.34 19.98 -6.14
C GLU A 539 11.44 21.52 -6.06
N ASN A 540 10.47 22.14 -5.40
CA ASN A 540 10.40 23.58 -5.26
C ASN A 540 11.27 24.15 -4.12
N PHE A 541 11.82 23.29 -3.25
CA PHE A 541 12.72 23.72 -2.19
C PHE A 541 14.12 24.05 -2.71
N GLN A 542 14.52 23.56 -3.88
CA GLN A 542 15.86 23.82 -4.43
C GLN A 542 16.05 25.27 -4.92
N ALA A 543 14.97 26.00 -5.18
CA ALA A 543 15.06 27.37 -5.69
C ALA A 543 15.37 28.42 -4.62
N ASN A 544 15.10 28.14 -3.33
CA ASN A 544 15.33 29.07 -2.23
C ASN A 544 16.49 28.56 -1.37
N ASN A 545 17.71 28.98 -1.69
CA ASN A 545 18.95 28.49 -1.06
C ASN A 545 19.10 28.81 0.44
N ASP A 546 18.32 29.73 1.02
CA ASP A 546 18.67 30.30 2.33
C ASP A 546 17.59 30.25 3.42
N ARG A 547 16.44 29.60 3.23
CA ARG A 547 15.40 29.57 4.28
C ARG A 547 14.83 28.18 4.51
N PHE A 548 15.21 27.66 5.67
CA PHE A 548 14.65 26.51 6.35
C PHE A 548 13.13 26.61 6.44
N LEU A 549 12.47 25.46 6.27
CA LEU A 549 11.06 25.23 6.56
C LEU A 549 10.10 26.06 5.74
N VAL A 550 9.69 25.55 4.57
CA VAL A 550 8.34 25.84 4.08
C VAL A 550 7.82 24.84 3.05
N ALA A 551 6.55 24.42 3.15
CA ALA A 551 5.74 24.22 1.94
C ALA A 551 6.06 25.25 0.82
N ASN A 552 6.27 24.82 -0.41
CA ASN A 552 6.34 25.77 -1.52
C ASN A 552 5.11 26.67 -1.50
N THR A 553 5.34 27.98 -1.39
CA THR A 553 4.25 28.94 -1.30
C THR A 553 4.17 29.72 -2.59
N THR A 554 3.03 29.62 -3.25
CA THR A 554 2.74 30.30 -4.51
C THR A 554 1.60 31.27 -4.32
N VAL A 555 1.77 32.50 -4.81
CA VAL A 555 0.74 33.53 -4.82
C VAL A 555 0.09 33.52 -6.20
N ILE A 556 -1.21 33.25 -6.25
CA ILE A 556 -1.97 33.16 -7.50
C ILE A 556 -3.20 34.08 -7.44
N ALA A 557 -3.64 34.59 -8.60
CA ALA A 557 -4.86 35.36 -8.67
C ALA A 557 -6.08 34.47 -8.37
N LEU A 558 -6.98 34.93 -7.50
CA LEU A 558 -8.20 34.20 -7.11
C LEU A 558 -9.11 33.91 -8.31
N GLN A 559 -9.18 34.82 -9.28
CA GLN A 559 -9.98 34.66 -10.50
C GLN A 559 -9.51 33.47 -11.37
N MET A 560 -8.23 33.10 -11.25
CA MET A 560 -7.66 31.92 -11.91
C MET A 560 -7.84 30.64 -11.09
N THR A 561 -8.57 30.71 -9.97
CA THR A 561 -8.86 29.55 -9.16
C THR A 561 -10.32 29.17 -9.31
N PRO A 562 -10.64 27.87 -9.18
CA PRO A 562 -12.03 27.42 -9.11
C PRO A 562 -12.77 27.91 -7.87
N TYR A 563 -12.11 28.68 -7.01
CA TYR A 563 -12.62 29.22 -5.75
C TYR A 563 -13.14 30.66 -5.88
N ALA A 564 -13.09 31.28 -7.07
CA ALA A 564 -13.62 32.63 -7.29
C ALA A 564 -15.09 32.77 -6.86
N GLY A 565 -15.91 31.74 -7.09
CA GLY A 565 -17.32 31.72 -6.66
C GLY A 565 -17.53 31.70 -5.14
N PHE A 566 -16.49 31.38 -4.35
CA PHE A 566 -16.57 31.28 -2.90
C PHE A 566 -16.77 32.66 -2.23
N TYR A 567 -16.31 33.72 -2.85
CA TYR A 567 -16.37 35.09 -2.31
C TYR A 567 -17.65 35.84 -2.70
N GLY A 568 -18.46 35.26 -3.59
CA GLY A 568 -19.54 35.97 -4.27
C GLY A 568 -19.02 36.94 -5.32
N SER A 569 -19.90 37.39 -6.21
CA SER A 569 -19.53 38.35 -7.26
C SER A 569 -19.05 39.68 -6.66
N PRO A 570 -18.15 40.41 -7.34
CA PRO A 570 -17.82 41.79 -6.97
C PRO A 570 -19.10 42.62 -6.78
N GLY A 571 -19.19 43.37 -5.68
CA GLY A 571 -20.37 44.17 -5.35
C GLY A 571 -21.54 43.41 -4.71
N SER A 572 -21.45 42.09 -4.52
CA SER A 572 -22.52 41.28 -3.90
C SER A 572 -22.85 41.65 -2.44
N GLY A 573 -21.99 42.43 -1.78
CA GLY A 573 -22.18 42.86 -0.40
C GLY A 573 -22.18 41.71 0.62
N THR A 574 -21.75 40.51 0.22
CA THR A 574 -21.71 39.36 1.14
C THR A 574 -20.72 39.65 2.28
N PRO A 575 -20.97 39.16 3.50
CA PRO A 575 -20.06 39.37 4.62
C PRO A 575 -18.63 38.88 4.33
N MET A 576 -18.50 37.76 3.62
CA MET A 576 -17.22 37.20 3.20
C MET A 576 -16.47 38.13 2.24
N ARG A 577 -17.18 38.71 1.27
CA ARG A 577 -16.60 39.72 0.37
C ARG A 577 -16.10 40.94 1.14
N ARG A 578 -16.91 41.47 2.06
CA ARG A 578 -16.50 42.60 2.92
C ARG A 578 -15.28 42.29 3.79
N ALA A 579 -15.18 41.06 4.29
CA ALA A 579 -14.04 40.65 5.10
C ALA A 579 -12.76 40.56 4.26
N PHE A 580 -12.87 40.07 3.03
CA PHE A 580 -11.79 40.02 2.05
C PHE A 580 -11.36 41.42 1.58
N ASP A 581 -12.33 42.29 1.26
CA ASP A 581 -12.07 43.67 0.84
C ASP A 581 -11.35 44.46 1.96
N ALA A 582 -11.72 44.19 3.22
CA ALA A 582 -11.05 44.74 4.41
C ALA A 582 -9.68 44.10 4.73
N GLY A 583 -9.20 43.13 3.93
CA GLY A 583 -7.94 42.43 4.17
C GLY A 583 -7.93 41.51 5.40
N ARG A 584 -9.08 41.31 6.05
CA ARG A 584 -9.22 40.50 7.28
C ARG A 584 -9.22 39.00 7.01
N VAL A 585 -9.42 38.60 5.75
CA VAL A 585 -9.47 37.20 5.33
C VAL A 585 -8.67 37.03 4.07
N MET A 586 -7.77 36.06 4.06
CA MET A 586 -7.10 35.59 2.85
C MET A 586 -7.42 34.11 2.62
N LEU A 587 -7.57 33.72 1.35
CA LEU A 587 -7.65 32.31 0.99
C LEU A 587 -6.26 31.70 1.03
N HIS A 588 -6.13 30.63 1.79
CA HIS A 588 -5.00 29.74 1.74
C HIS A 588 -5.46 28.42 1.15
N VAL A 589 -4.66 27.83 0.29
CA VAL A 589 -4.96 26.51 -0.29
C VAL A 589 -3.84 25.57 0.11
N LEU A 590 -4.14 24.61 0.97
CA LEU A 590 -3.24 23.52 1.32
C LEU A 590 -3.32 22.46 0.24
N ASP A 591 -2.28 22.37 -0.57
CA ASP A 591 -2.10 21.30 -1.55
C ASP A 591 -1.13 20.27 -0.98
N LEU A 592 -1.70 19.13 -0.56
CA LEU A 592 -0.89 18.02 -0.08
C LEU A 592 -0.30 17.22 -1.25
N ASN A 593 -0.77 17.40 -2.49
CA ASN A 593 -0.34 16.63 -3.66
C ASN A 593 -0.35 15.10 -3.44
N ILE A 594 -1.14 14.62 -2.49
CA ILE A 594 -1.23 13.20 -2.17
C ILE A 594 -2.13 12.55 -3.23
N PRO A 595 -1.65 11.54 -3.97
CA PRO A 595 -2.48 10.83 -4.93
C PRO A 595 -3.69 10.25 -4.22
N THR A 596 -4.88 10.53 -4.73
CA THR A 596 -6.06 9.75 -4.33
C THR A 596 -6.24 8.59 -5.29
N ALA A 597 -7.02 7.57 -4.89
CA ALA A 597 -7.33 6.42 -5.75
C ALA A 597 -7.97 6.79 -7.11
N ALA A 598 -8.41 8.04 -7.29
CA ALA A 598 -8.94 8.57 -8.56
C ALA A 598 -7.89 9.34 -9.38
N HIS A 599 -6.62 9.33 -8.98
CA HIS A 599 -5.54 10.17 -9.53
C HIS A 599 -5.76 11.69 -9.39
N ASP A 600 -6.82 12.13 -8.71
CA ASP A 600 -7.03 13.54 -8.37
C ASP A 600 -6.19 13.93 -7.16
N THR A 601 -5.50 15.06 -7.25
CA THR A 601 -4.86 15.70 -6.10
C THR A 601 -5.91 16.48 -5.31
N ARG A 602 -5.96 16.28 -4.00
CA ARG A 602 -6.85 17.05 -3.12
C ARG A 602 -6.16 18.30 -2.60
N SER A 603 -6.82 19.43 -2.82
CA SER A 603 -6.48 20.71 -2.23
C SER A 603 -7.53 21.09 -1.20
N TYR A 604 -7.09 21.60 -0.05
CA TYR A 604 -7.97 22.04 1.03
C TYR A 604 -7.91 23.56 1.14
N ALA A 605 -9.06 24.22 1.09
CA ALA A 605 -9.10 25.65 1.35
C ALA A 605 -9.20 25.92 2.84
N LEU A 606 -8.39 26.88 3.25
CA LEU A 606 -8.21 27.33 4.60
C LEU A 606 -8.29 28.84 4.57
N LEU A 607 -9.13 29.41 5.41
CA LEU A 607 -9.16 30.85 5.55
C LEU A 607 -8.22 31.20 6.67
N LEU A 608 -7.17 31.97 6.41
CA LEU A 608 -6.44 32.62 7.49
C LEU A 608 -7.06 33.99 7.69
N HIS A 609 -7.40 34.25 8.94
CA HIS A 609 -7.92 35.54 9.36
C HIS A 609 -6.79 36.38 9.95
N SER A 610 -6.73 37.66 9.56
CA SER A 610 -6.02 38.69 10.30
C SER A 610 -7.04 39.47 11.13
N ALA A 611 -6.74 39.67 12.42
CA ALA A 611 -7.63 40.41 13.33
C ALA A 611 -7.84 41.86 12.86
N THR A 612 -6.81 42.46 12.27
CA THR A 612 -6.80 43.87 11.86
C THR A 612 -6.95 44.03 10.34
N GLY A 613 -6.50 43.04 9.55
CA GLY A 613 -6.40 43.13 8.09
C GLY A 613 -5.34 44.11 7.59
N THR A 614 -4.49 44.63 8.49
CA THR A 614 -3.57 45.75 8.23
C THR A 614 -2.47 45.38 7.24
N LEU A 615 -1.97 44.14 7.27
CA LEU A 615 -0.94 43.70 6.34
C LEU A 615 -1.42 43.81 4.88
N PHE A 616 -2.53 43.15 4.54
CA PHE A 616 -3.02 43.12 3.17
C PHE A 616 -3.49 44.48 2.68
N ALA A 617 -4.27 45.21 3.50
CA ALA A 617 -4.67 46.57 3.17
C ALA A 617 -3.45 47.48 2.96
N GLY A 618 -2.44 47.34 3.82
CA GLY A 618 -1.17 48.07 3.73
C GLY A 618 -0.38 47.74 2.47
N LEU A 619 -0.27 46.46 2.09
CA LEU A 619 0.41 46.03 0.87
C LEU A 619 -0.30 46.53 -0.40
N ARG A 620 -1.63 46.52 -0.43
CA ARG A 620 -2.41 47.08 -1.55
C ARG A 620 -2.17 48.58 -1.69
N ARG A 621 -2.21 49.31 -0.57
CA ARG A 621 -1.93 50.75 -0.55
C ARG A 621 -0.50 51.04 -1.00
N LEU A 622 0.49 50.33 -0.43
CA LEU A 622 1.89 50.46 -0.81
C LEU A 622 2.09 50.18 -2.30
N GLY A 623 1.47 49.13 -2.83
CA GLY A 623 1.50 48.83 -4.26
C GLY A 623 0.92 49.95 -5.12
N ALA A 624 -0.21 50.53 -4.71
CA ALA A 624 -0.82 51.67 -5.39
C ALA A 624 0.09 52.91 -5.38
N ASP A 625 0.71 53.21 -4.23
CA ASP A 625 1.62 54.34 -4.06
C ASP A 625 2.87 54.17 -4.95
N ILE A 626 3.45 52.97 -4.99
CA ILE A 626 4.59 52.64 -5.87
C ILE A 626 4.21 52.80 -7.34
N MET A 627 3.04 52.29 -7.76
CA MET A 627 2.57 52.42 -9.14
C MET A 627 2.31 53.88 -9.53
N ALA A 628 1.74 54.67 -8.63
CA ALA A 628 1.53 56.10 -8.85
C ALA A 628 2.85 56.87 -9.00
N ALA A 629 3.90 56.43 -8.30
CA ALA A 629 5.26 56.96 -8.43
C ALA A 629 6.00 56.44 -9.68
N GLY A 630 5.37 55.63 -10.53
CA GLY A 630 5.98 55.02 -11.71
C GLY A 630 6.92 53.84 -11.42
N GLY A 631 6.90 53.34 -10.19
CA GLY A 631 7.68 52.18 -9.77
C GLY A 631 7.14 50.86 -10.34
N SER A 632 7.96 49.82 -10.23
CA SER A 632 7.77 48.51 -10.84
C SER A 632 8.06 47.38 -9.85
N ALA A 633 7.80 46.14 -10.28
CA ALA A 633 8.13 44.94 -9.51
C ALA A 633 9.64 44.80 -9.20
N ALA A 634 10.51 45.42 -10.00
CA ALA A 634 11.96 45.43 -9.77
C ALA A 634 12.34 46.24 -8.53
N ASP A 635 11.50 47.19 -8.11
CA ASP A 635 11.79 48.12 -7.02
C ASP A 635 11.42 47.56 -5.64
N VAL A 636 10.75 46.39 -5.58
CA VAL A 636 10.20 45.82 -4.34
C VAL A 636 11.22 45.71 -3.21
N GLU A 637 12.47 45.37 -3.50
CA GLU A 637 13.51 45.23 -2.48
C GLU A 637 13.85 46.56 -1.79
N SER A 638 13.68 47.70 -2.48
CA SER A 638 13.83 49.03 -1.87
C SER A 638 12.76 49.34 -0.82
N TYR A 639 11.64 48.62 -0.85
CA TYR A 639 10.52 48.77 0.09
C TYR A 639 10.53 47.73 1.22
N ALA A 640 11.60 46.93 1.34
CA ALA A 640 11.73 45.92 2.39
C ALA A 640 11.47 46.46 3.83
N PRO A 641 11.94 47.67 4.21
CA PRO A 641 11.64 48.24 5.52
C PRO A 641 10.15 48.53 5.75
N GLN A 642 9.41 49.04 4.75
CA GLN A 642 7.97 49.27 4.90
C GLN A 642 7.21 47.94 4.96
N ILE A 643 7.62 46.95 4.17
CA ILE A 643 7.03 45.60 4.22
C ILE A 643 7.25 45.00 5.62
N ALA A 644 8.45 45.11 6.18
CA ALA A 644 8.75 44.63 7.54
C ALA A 644 7.88 45.34 8.59
N ALA A 645 7.71 46.66 8.50
CA ALA A 645 6.85 47.41 9.41
C ALA A 645 5.38 46.97 9.32
N LEU A 646 4.85 46.74 8.12
CA LEU A 646 3.48 46.21 7.94
C LEU A 646 3.32 44.82 8.54
N VAL A 647 4.34 43.98 8.40
CA VAL A 647 4.37 42.62 8.95
C VAL A 647 4.44 42.62 10.48
N GLU A 648 5.16 43.56 11.09
CA GLU A 648 5.23 43.73 12.54
C GLU A 648 3.91 44.26 13.13
N GLN A 649 3.24 45.18 12.43
CA GLN A 649 1.95 45.74 12.84
C GLN A 649 0.81 44.73 12.75
N ASP A 650 0.91 43.74 11.88
CA ASP A 650 -0.03 42.62 11.81
C ASP A 650 0.25 41.68 13.00
N ALA A 651 -0.36 42.02 14.14
CA ALA A 651 -0.44 41.17 15.32
C ALA A 651 -1.30 39.95 14.99
N LEU A 652 -0.70 39.04 14.22
CA LEU A 652 -1.42 37.92 13.67
C LEU A 652 -1.76 36.96 14.79
N VAL A 653 -3.05 36.85 15.09
CA VAL A 653 -3.58 35.60 15.61
C VAL A 653 -4.17 34.87 14.42
N ALA A 654 -3.51 33.79 14.01
CA ALA A 654 -3.95 33.03 12.86
C ALA A 654 -5.15 32.16 13.28
N HIS A 655 -6.29 32.39 12.66
CA HIS A 655 -7.51 31.62 12.89
C HIS A 655 -7.92 31.00 11.58
N SER A 656 -8.33 29.75 11.61
CA SER A 656 -8.83 29.11 10.41
C SER A 656 -9.99 28.17 10.66
N ALA A 657 -10.86 28.14 9.67
CA ALA A 657 -11.86 27.12 9.47
C ALA A 657 -11.42 26.30 8.25
N VAL A 658 -11.44 24.97 8.37
CA VAL A 658 -11.16 24.06 7.24
C VAL A 658 -12.43 23.86 6.42
N TRP A 659 -12.33 24.19 5.14
CA TRP A 659 -13.37 23.93 4.16
C TRP A 659 -12.93 22.81 3.25
N ASP A 660 -13.70 21.72 3.29
CA ASP A 660 -13.57 20.64 2.33
C ASP A 660 -14.18 21.12 1.02
N LEU A 661 -13.34 21.70 0.16
CA LEU A 661 -13.75 22.08 -1.18
C LEU A 661 -13.73 20.81 -2.02
N GLN A 662 -14.85 20.52 -2.68
CA GLN A 662 -14.92 19.36 -3.56
C GLN A 662 -13.80 19.45 -4.61
N PRO A 663 -13.17 18.32 -4.97
CA PRO A 663 -12.19 18.30 -6.04
C PRO A 663 -12.82 18.91 -7.28
N VAL A 664 -12.16 19.94 -7.80
CA VAL A 664 -12.56 20.55 -9.06
C VAL A 664 -12.07 19.58 -10.11
N SER A 665 -12.99 18.91 -10.80
CA SER A 665 -12.65 17.89 -11.78
C SER A 665 -11.56 18.41 -12.73
N ALA A 666 -10.52 17.61 -12.97
CA ALA A 666 -9.36 17.94 -13.81
C ALA A 666 -9.73 18.48 -15.21
N ALA A 667 -10.96 18.27 -15.68
CA ALA A 667 -11.52 18.87 -16.89
C ALA A 667 -11.38 20.40 -16.97
N HIS A 668 -11.28 21.13 -15.84
CA HIS A 668 -11.04 22.57 -15.86
C HIS A 668 -9.56 22.97 -15.96
N THR A 669 -8.62 22.11 -15.54
CA THR A 669 -7.18 22.40 -15.57
C THR A 669 -6.60 22.28 -16.98
N LEU A 670 -7.18 21.42 -17.82
CA LEU A 670 -6.72 21.18 -19.20
C LEU A 670 -6.98 22.37 -20.16
N MET A 671 -7.87 23.31 -19.80
CA MET A 671 -8.01 24.57 -20.54
C MET A 671 -6.91 25.59 -20.25
N HIS A 672 -6.12 25.43 -19.17
CA HIS A 672 -5.12 26.42 -18.78
C HIS A 672 -3.72 26.18 -19.36
N THR A 673 -3.40 24.95 -19.79
CA THR A 673 -2.08 24.64 -20.39
C THR A 673 -1.97 25.01 -21.87
N LEU A 674 -3.09 25.32 -22.55
CA LEU A 674 -3.12 25.67 -23.98
C LEU A 674 -3.26 27.18 -24.25
N GLY A 675 -3.19 28.04 -23.23
CA GLY A 675 -3.59 29.46 -23.32
C GLY A 675 -2.53 30.51 -23.00
N ILE A 676 -1.22 30.22 -23.07
CA ILE A 676 -0.16 31.24 -22.99
C ILE A 676 0.93 30.92 -24.04
N ILE A 677 0.56 31.07 -25.30
CA ILE A 677 1.43 31.59 -26.36
C ILE A 677 0.54 32.55 -27.16
N ILE A 678 0.61 33.85 -26.82
CA ILE A 678 0.57 35.05 -27.68
C ILE A 678 1.07 36.20 -26.79
#